data_AF-A0A841WMH1-F1
#
_entry.id   AF-A0A841WMH1-F1
#
_cell.length_a   1.000
_cell.length_b   1.000
_cell.length_c   1.000
_cell.angle_alpha   90.00
_cell.angle_beta   90.00
_cell.angle_gamma   90.00
#
_symmetry.space_group_name_H-M   'P 1'
#
loop_
_entity.id
_entity.type
_entity.pdbx_description
1 polymer ?
#
loop_
_entity_poly.entity_id
_entity_poly.type
_entity_poly.pdbx_seq_one_letter_code
_entity_poly.pdbx_strand_id
1 'polypeptide(L)'
;MVGIVIVSHSKQLALGVRELAAQMVRGEVPMAIAAGIEDPQNPLGTDAIQVSEAIAAVFSDDGVLVLMDLGSALLSAEMALEFLSEEQRQKVYLCEAPLVEGAMAAVVAAAAGGNIQQVMAEARGALVAKATQLAGVSSPASVGDSDIPASNAESPRAEIRLTVSNRLGLHARPAAQFVATAARFQSQILVQNLTRNTALVRGDSINQVTTLGVRQGHELLITATGADADAALAALQVLFATNFGEDNATLNYSAVLQREVTPSTDGELVGIPASAGVAIAPVVHYQPAPITVTEYHVEDTESEWQRLQAAIHIARQEIQAVFSQASFQIGDAEAAIFDAHLLFLEDPVLLEAAHGRILEHHINAEAAWQAVVDEVASSYRTLEDSYLQERVDDVVDVGQRVMRLLTGNAPANLHLESPAILVASDLTPSDTAGLDPTKVLGICTTSGSATSHSAIIARTLGIPAVLGLDAQVLHLADGTLMALDGESGKAWVEPELDILEQLQTKREAWQAAQQQAQATAHQPAITSDGRQVSVFANIGSINDVQVAVANGAGGVGLLRTEFLYLDRTSAPTEEEQLAVYQAIAEVLEHRPLLIRTLDIGGDKPLPYLRVGFLEANPFLGWRGIRFCLGNPEVFKTQLRAILRASVGHQIKIMLPMIATVTEVRAAKAILGEAQAELKQAGIPFDAGIKIGIMVEVPSAVAMAERLATEVDFFSIGTNDLSQYVMAGDRTNPRVANLVDALHPAVLRMVKQTVEAGHRAGISVGLCGELAADPLATAILLGLGLDELSVNPQSIPAIKQRIHQLSLAESQAIATSALQQDSAQQVRELFTHPHP
;
A
#
# COMPACT_ATOMS: atom_id res chain seq x y z
N MET A 1 -55.33 7.92 28.46
CA MET A 1 -54.35 7.75 27.37
C MET A 1 -53.04 8.35 27.83
N VAL A 2 -51.90 7.74 27.51
CA VAL A 2 -50.58 8.27 27.90
C VAL A 2 -50.43 9.72 27.46
N GLY A 3 -50.15 10.61 28.41
CA GLY A 3 -49.88 12.03 28.16
C GLY A 3 -48.41 12.25 27.77
N ILE A 4 -48.13 13.20 26.89
CA ILE A 4 -46.76 13.51 26.44
C ILE A 4 -46.40 14.95 26.84
N VAL A 5 -45.25 15.11 27.50
CA VAL A 5 -44.69 16.43 27.86
C VAL A 5 -43.37 16.64 27.14
N ILE A 6 -43.24 17.75 26.41
CA ILE A 6 -42.01 18.13 25.71
C ILE A 6 -41.36 19.27 26.49
N VAL A 7 -40.15 19.03 27.00
CA VAL A 7 -39.36 19.98 27.78
C VAL A 7 -38.17 20.44 26.96
N SER A 8 -38.01 21.75 26.76
CA SER A 8 -36.86 22.29 26.02
C SER A 8 -36.44 23.65 26.52
N HIS A 9 -35.15 23.96 26.39
CA HIS A 9 -34.63 25.31 26.66
C HIS A 9 -35.23 26.35 25.73
N SER A 10 -35.61 25.96 24.51
CA SER A 10 -36.16 26.86 23.50
C SER A 10 -37.67 26.68 23.38
N LYS A 11 -38.42 27.72 23.75
CA LYS A 11 -39.87 27.76 23.56
C LYS A 11 -40.27 27.57 22.10
N GLN A 12 -39.49 28.12 21.17
CA GLN A 12 -39.74 27.96 19.74
C GLN A 12 -39.53 26.52 19.27
N LEU A 13 -38.51 25.83 19.79
CA LEU A 13 -38.27 24.42 19.48
C LEU A 13 -39.39 23.53 20.03
N ALA A 14 -39.75 23.67 21.30
CA ALA A 14 -40.83 22.88 21.91
C ALA A 14 -42.18 23.09 21.19
N LEU A 15 -42.50 24.32 20.79
CA LEU A 15 -43.69 24.61 19.99
C LEU A 15 -43.65 23.92 18.62
N GLY A 16 -42.51 23.97 17.93
CA GLY A 16 -42.32 23.30 16.64
C GLY A 16 -42.41 21.78 16.74
N VAL A 17 -41.82 21.17 17.78
CA VAL A 17 -41.92 19.72 18.01
C VAL A 17 -43.35 19.31 18.33
N ARG A 18 -44.06 20.07 19.18
CA ARG A 18 -45.48 19.81 19.48
C ARG A 18 -46.34 19.91 18.22
N GLU A 19 -46.09 20.89 17.36
CA GLU A 19 -46.81 21.05 16.09
C GLU A 19 -46.59 19.85 15.17
N LEU A 20 -45.33 19.41 14.99
CA LEU A 20 -45.00 18.24 14.17
C LEU A 20 -45.63 16.96 14.73
N ALA A 21 -45.52 16.73 16.04
CA ALA A 21 -46.07 15.55 16.68
C ALA A 21 -47.62 15.53 16.61
N ALA A 22 -48.27 16.68 16.75
CA ALA A 22 -49.72 16.80 16.58
C ALA A 22 -50.19 16.51 15.16
N GLN A 23 -49.39 16.81 14.12
CA GLN A 23 -49.74 16.50 12.74
C GLN A 23 -49.65 14.99 12.41
N MET A 24 -48.89 14.21 13.19
CA MET A 24 -48.75 12.76 12.97
C MET A 24 -50.00 11.96 13.34
N VAL A 25 -50.91 12.55 14.11
CA VAL A 25 -52.11 11.88 14.61
C VAL A 25 -53.37 12.70 14.29
N ARG A 26 -54.43 12.05 13.82
CA ARG A 26 -55.71 12.72 13.48
C ARG A 26 -56.63 12.96 14.69
N GLY A 27 -56.14 12.75 15.92
CA GLY A 27 -56.92 12.80 17.17
C GLY A 27 -56.12 13.36 18.36
N GLU A 28 -56.81 13.61 19.48
CA GLU A 28 -56.27 14.32 20.65
C GLU A 28 -55.44 13.40 21.58
N VAL A 29 -54.15 13.25 21.31
CA VAL A 29 -53.19 12.81 22.33
C VAL A 29 -52.91 14.00 23.26
N PRO A 30 -53.10 13.88 24.59
CA PRO A 30 -52.82 14.97 25.52
C PRO A 30 -51.33 15.35 25.48
N MET A 31 -51.05 16.57 25.01
CA MET A 31 -49.68 17.09 24.87
C MET A 31 -49.53 18.45 25.54
N ALA A 32 -48.49 18.59 26.36
CA ALA A 32 -48.08 19.86 26.95
C ALA A 32 -46.61 20.15 26.69
N ILE A 33 -46.24 21.43 26.77
CA ILE A 33 -44.87 21.89 26.62
C ILE A 33 -44.46 22.67 27.86
N ALA A 34 -43.19 22.55 28.26
CA ALA A 34 -42.57 23.39 29.26
C ALA A 34 -41.23 23.88 28.70
N ALA A 35 -41.15 25.15 28.30
CA ALA A 35 -40.01 25.64 27.57
C ALA A 35 -39.84 27.16 27.59
N GLY A 36 -38.57 27.58 27.66
CA GLY A 36 -38.16 28.97 27.79
C GLY A 36 -38.39 29.55 29.19
N ILE A 37 -37.78 30.68 29.46
CA ILE A 37 -38.04 31.50 30.65
C ILE A 37 -38.61 32.85 30.23
N GLU A 38 -39.40 33.50 31.09
CA GLU A 38 -39.96 34.84 30.83
C GLU A 38 -38.91 35.96 31.01
N ASP A 39 -37.75 35.79 30.38
CA ASP A 39 -36.72 36.82 30.25
C ASP A 39 -36.59 37.23 28.76
N PRO A 40 -37.05 38.43 28.38
CA PRO A 40 -36.95 38.92 27.01
C PRO A 40 -35.51 39.08 26.50
N GLN A 41 -34.52 39.20 27.41
CA GLN A 41 -33.10 39.33 27.05
C GLN A 41 -32.41 37.97 26.92
N ASN A 42 -32.85 36.96 27.67
CA ASN A 42 -32.33 35.59 27.61
C ASN A 42 -33.48 34.56 27.63
N PRO A 43 -34.22 34.40 26.52
CA PRO A 43 -35.44 33.59 26.51
C PRO A 43 -35.20 32.06 26.58
N LEU A 44 -33.93 31.63 26.57
CA LEU A 44 -33.54 30.22 26.64
C LEU A 44 -33.40 29.77 28.09
N GLY A 45 -34.17 28.76 28.49
CA GLY A 45 -34.14 28.20 29.83
C GLY A 45 -35.29 27.23 30.07
N THR A 46 -35.29 26.61 31.25
CA THR A 46 -36.37 25.72 31.70
C THR A 46 -36.70 25.98 33.17
N ASP A 47 -37.96 25.80 33.54
CA ASP A 47 -38.47 26.05 34.88
C ASP A 47 -39.23 24.81 35.39
N ALA A 48 -38.83 24.29 36.55
CA ALA A 48 -39.40 23.06 37.09
C ALA A 48 -40.89 23.19 37.49
N ILE A 49 -41.35 24.39 37.85
CA ILE A 49 -42.77 24.64 38.13
C ILE A 49 -43.56 24.51 36.84
N GLN A 50 -43.08 25.12 35.74
CA GLN A 50 -43.73 24.98 34.43
C GLN A 50 -43.75 23.53 33.93
N VAL A 51 -42.68 22.76 34.19
CA VAL A 51 -42.66 21.31 33.86
C VAL A 51 -43.69 20.55 34.70
N SER A 52 -43.79 20.82 36.00
CA SER A 52 -44.80 20.20 36.87
C SER A 52 -46.23 20.55 36.44
N GLU A 53 -46.48 21.80 36.05
CA GLU A 53 -47.78 22.24 35.53
C GLU A 53 -48.12 21.57 34.21
N ALA A 54 -47.15 21.43 33.31
CA ALA A 54 -47.31 20.73 32.04
C ALA A 54 -47.63 19.25 32.25
N ILE A 55 -46.97 18.58 33.20
CA ILE A 55 -47.27 17.19 33.58
C ILE A 55 -48.70 17.08 34.12
N ALA A 56 -49.10 17.98 35.02
CA ALA A 56 -50.44 17.98 35.59
C ALA A 56 -51.53 18.18 34.54
N ALA A 57 -51.28 19.00 33.51
CA ALA A 57 -52.24 19.30 32.44
C ALA A 57 -52.56 18.10 31.54
N VAL A 58 -51.65 17.12 31.44
CA VAL A 58 -51.81 15.91 30.59
C VAL A 58 -51.87 14.62 31.38
N PHE A 59 -51.90 14.70 32.71
CA PHE A 59 -51.87 13.53 33.58
C PHE A 59 -53.12 12.66 33.41
N SER A 60 -52.90 11.35 33.32
CA SER A 60 -53.97 10.34 33.37
C SER A 60 -53.47 9.05 34.03
N ASP A 61 -54.39 8.14 34.33
CA ASP A 61 -54.04 6.86 34.96
C ASP A 61 -53.13 5.96 34.11
N ASP A 62 -53.07 6.20 32.80
CA ASP A 62 -52.20 5.48 31.86
C ASP A 62 -50.75 5.98 31.88
N GLY A 63 -50.47 7.08 32.59
CA GLY A 63 -49.14 7.65 32.79
C GLY A 63 -48.80 8.83 31.89
N VAL A 64 -47.67 9.47 32.20
CA VAL A 64 -47.12 10.61 31.45
C VAL A 64 -45.68 10.33 31.05
N LEU A 65 -45.37 10.50 29.78
CA LEU A 65 -44.01 10.43 29.25
C LEU A 65 -43.46 11.85 29.06
N VAL A 66 -42.32 12.13 29.69
CA VAL A 66 -41.62 13.41 29.58
C VAL A 66 -40.39 13.21 28.68
N LEU A 67 -40.32 13.99 27.61
CA LEU A 67 -39.19 14.05 26.69
C LEU A 67 -38.48 15.39 26.87
N MET A 68 -37.17 15.35 27.07
CA MET A 68 -36.36 16.53 27.36
C MET A 68 -35.16 16.65 26.42
N ASP A 69 -34.72 17.87 26.14
CA ASP A 69 -33.43 18.10 25.50
C ASP A 69 -32.27 18.03 26.52
N LEU A 70 -31.08 18.51 26.13
CA LEU A 70 -29.83 18.35 26.87
C LEU A 70 -29.63 19.47 27.90
N GLY A 71 -29.09 19.16 29.08
CA GLY A 71 -28.67 20.19 30.05
C GLY A 71 -29.74 20.54 31.09
N SER A 72 -30.07 21.83 31.25
CA SER A 72 -30.93 22.30 32.35
C SER A 72 -32.38 21.78 32.30
N ALA A 73 -32.87 21.36 31.13
CA ALA A 73 -34.18 20.72 30.97
C ALA A 73 -34.29 19.38 31.71
N LEU A 74 -33.21 18.59 31.74
CA LEU A 74 -33.17 17.34 32.47
C LEU A 74 -33.23 17.60 33.97
N LEU A 75 -32.41 18.53 34.47
CA LEU A 75 -32.41 18.92 35.88
C LEU A 75 -33.77 19.52 36.32
N SER A 76 -34.39 20.34 35.46
CA SER A 76 -35.71 20.92 35.72
C SER A 76 -36.81 19.86 35.71
N ALA A 77 -36.73 18.85 34.84
CA ALA A 77 -37.68 17.74 34.80
C ALA A 77 -37.55 16.81 36.01
N GLU A 78 -36.32 16.53 36.47
CA GLU A 78 -36.09 15.80 37.72
C GLU A 78 -36.64 16.56 38.93
N MET A 79 -36.34 17.86 39.05
CA MET A 79 -36.83 18.69 40.14
C MET A 79 -38.36 18.86 40.10
N ALA A 80 -38.97 18.85 38.92
CA ALA A 80 -40.43 18.90 38.76
C ALA A 80 -41.14 17.72 39.44
N LEU A 81 -40.51 16.53 39.48
CA LEU A 81 -41.08 15.35 40.13
C LEU A 81 -41.25 15.55 41.65
N GLU A 82 -40.45 16.42 42.27
CA GLU A 82 -40.55 16.72 43.71
C GLU A 82 -41.84 17.46 44.06
N PHE A 83 -42.41 18.22 43.11
CA PHE A 83 -43.65 18.97 43.28
C PHE A 83 -44.92 18.14 43.03
N LEU A 84 -44.77 16.91 42.53
CA LEU A 84 -45.88 15.98 42.30
C LEU A 84 -46.20 15.16 43.55
N SER A 85 -47.47 14.77 43.69
CA SER A 85 -47.89 13.80 44.72
C SER A 85 -47.25 12.43 44.48
N GLU A 86 -47.13 11.61 45.53
CA GLU A 86 -46.48 10.30 45.46
C GLU A 86 -47.16 9.36 44.43
N GLU A 87 -48.49 9.44 44.32
CA GLU A 87 -49.28 8.69 43.33
C GLU A 87 -49.01 9.15 41.89
N GLN A 88 -48.86 10.46 41.67
CA GLN A 88 -48.53 11.00 40.35
C GLN A 88 -47.10 10.65 39.94
N ARG A 89 -46.14 10.74 40.87
CA ARG A 89 -44.71 10.47 40.59
C ARG A 89 -44.47 9.04 40.10
N GLN A 90 -45.22 8.06 40.60
CA GLN A 90 -45.09 6.66 40.16
C GLN A 90 -45.56 6.42 38.71
N LYS A 91 -46.32 7.36 38.14
CA LYS A 91 -46.88 7.27 36.78
C LYS A 91 -46.26 8.26 35.79
N VAL A 92 -45.21 8.96 36.18
CA VAL A 92 -44.48 9.91 35.32
C VAL A 92 -43.10 9.33 34.99
N TYR A 93 -42.75 9.29 33.70
CA TYR A 93 -41.52 8.68 33.22
C TYR A 93 -40.70 9.67 32.42
N LEU A 94 -39.45 9.89 32.83
CA LEU A 94 -38.48 10.67 32.07
C LEU A 94 -37.81 9.77 31.03
N CYS A 95 -37.74 10.22 29.77
CA CYS A 95 -37.26 9.41 28.66
C CYS A 95 -36.12 10.09 27.90
N GLU A 96 -35.03 9.36 27.74
CA GLU A 96 -33.76 9.74 27.12
C GLU A 96 -33.77 9.70 25.57
N ALA A 97 -34.96 9.75 24.96
CA ALA A 97 -35.11 9.71 23.51
C ALA A 97 -34.78 11.07 22.86
N PRO A 98 -34.35 11.10 21.58
CA PRO A 98 -34.16 12.35 20.86
C PRO A 98 -35.46 13.17 20.83
N LEU A 99 -35.39 14.46 21.13
CA LEU A 99 -36.56 15.29 21.41
C LEU A 99 -37.60 15.29 20.29
N VAL A 100 -37.16 15.41 19.02
CA VAL A 100 -38.08 15.57 17.88
C VAL A 100 -38.67 14.23 17.44
N GLU A 101 -37.79 13.28 17.07
CA GLU A 101 -38.17 11.96 16.57
C GLU A 101 -38.88 11.14 17.66
N GLY A 102 -38.38 11.21 18.89
CA GLY A 102 -38.97 10.53 20.04
C GLY A 102 -40.37 11.04 20.37
N ALA A 103 -40.62 12.36 20.27
CA ALA A 103 -41.95 12.92 20.49
C ALA A 103 -42.96 12.48 19.43
N MET A 104 -42.53 12.43 18.16
CA MET A 104 -43.38 11.94 17.07
C MET A 104 -43.73 10.46 17.25
N ALA A 105 -42.74 9.60 17.53
CA ALA A 105 -42.95 8.17 17.75
C ALA A 105 -43.83 7.90 18.98
N ALA A 106 -43.58 8.62 20.08
CA ALA A 106 -44.36 8.50 21.30
C ALA A 106 -45.85 8.85 21.09
N VAL A 107 -46.13 9.95 20.37
CA VAL A 107 -47.51 10.39 20.11
C VAL A 107 -48.23 9.40 19.20
N VAL A 108 -47.56 8.84 18.20
CA VAL A 108 -48.13 7.78 17.34
C VAL A 108 -48.43 6.51 18.15
N ALA A 109 -47.50 6.07 18.99
CA ALA A 109 -47.67 4.89 19.84
C ALA A 109 -48.80 5.09 20.88
N ALA A 110 -48.90 6.28 21.48
CA ALA A 110 -49.96 6.62 22.44
C ALA A 110 -51.34 6.69 21.76
N ALA A 111 -51.43 7.29 20.56
CA ALA A 111 -52.66 7.32 19.77
C ALA A 111 -53.12 5.92 19.33
N ALA A 112 -52.17 5.01 19.10
CA ALA A 112 -52.45 3.61 18.79
C ALA A 112 -52.89 2.78 20.03
N GLY A 113 -52.96 3.39 21.22
CA GLY A 113 -53.38 2.74 22.46
C GLY A 113 -52.26 1.97 23.17
N GLY A 114 -50.99 2.24 22.84
CA GLY A 114 -49.84 1.64 23.50
C GLY A 114 -49.79 2.00 24.98
N ASN A 115 -49.40 1.03 25.82
CA ASN A 115 -49.15 1.30 27.23
C ASN A 115 -47.83 2.08 27.42
N ILE A 116 -47.62 2.64 28.61
CA ILE A 116 -46.47 3.53 28.87
C ILE A 116 -45.10 2.92 28.53
N GLN A 117 -44.91 1.60 28.74
CA GLN A 117 -43.65 0.93 28.41
C GLN A 117 -43.43 0.80 26.90
N GLN A 118 -44.50 0.53 26.15
CA GLN A 118 -44.46 0.49 24.68
C GLN A 118 -44.21 1.87 24.10
N VAL A 119 -44.88 2.90 24.62
CA VAL A 119 -44.68 4.30 24.18
C VAL A 119 -43.23 4.74 24.43
N MET A 120 -42.65 4.37 25.57
CA MET A 120 -41.23 4.63 25.89
C MET A 120 -40.27 3.90 24.94
N ALA A 121 -40.52 2.61 24.65
CA ALA A 121 -39.68 1.82 23.77
C ALA A 121 -39.68 2.40 22.34
N GLU A 122 -40.84 2.80 21.82
CA GLU A 122 -40.97 3.44 20.51
C GLU A 122 -40.28 4.81 20.48
N ALA A 123 -40.43 5.61 21.53
CA ALA A 123 -39.74 6.89 21.64
C ALA A 123 -38.21 6.71 21.57
N ARG A 124 -37.65 5.75 22.33
CA ARG A 124 -36.20 5.45 22.32
C ARG A 124 -35.74 4.88 20.97
N GLY A 125 -36.57 4.04 20.35
CA GLY A 125 -36.33 3.46 19.03
C GLY A 125 -36.45 4.46 17.88
N ALA A 126 -37.02 5.66 18.10
CA ALA A 126 -37.25 6.64 17.05
C ALA A 126 -35.97 7.12 16.36
N LEU A 127 -34.84 7.17 17.09
CA LEU A 127 -33.53 7.46 16.48
C LEU A 127 -33.11 6.32 15.55
N VAL A 128 -33.38 5.08 15.94
CA VAL A 128 -33.06 3.88 15.16
C VAL A 128 -33.84 3.92 13.86
N ALA A 129 -35.13 4.26 13.85
CA ALA A 129 -35.90 4.36 12.62
C ALA A 129 -35.29 5.38 11.63
N LYS A 130 -34.95 6.58 12.10
CA LYS A 130 -34.28 7.60 11.26
C LYS A 130 -32.86 7.19 10.87
N ALA A 131 -32.12 6.55 11.78
CA ALA A 131 -30.78 6.02 11.51
C ALA A 131 -30.82 4.86 10.50
N THR A 132 -31.85 4.01 10.54
CA THR A 132 -32.05 2.89 9.59
C THR A 132 -32.55 3.41 8.25
N GLN A 133 -33.37 4.48 8.24
CA GLN A 133 -33.81 5.13 7.01
C GLN A 133 -32.68 5.91 6.33
N LEU A 134 -31.79 6.52 7.12
CA LEU A 134 -30.54 7.11 6.63
C LEU A 134 -29.50 6.04 6.28
N ALA A 135 -29.56 4.86 6.90
CA ALA A 135 -28.73 3.70 6.61
C ALA A 135 -29.35 2.72 5.60
N GLY A 136 -30.43 3.10 4.89
CA GLY A 136 -31.06 2.31 3.83
C GLY A 136 -31.51 0.90 4.28
N VAL A 137 -32.67 0.81 4.91
CA VAL A 137 -33.23 -0.43 5.46
C VAL A 137 -33.40 -1.56 4.42
N SER A 138 -33.07 -2.79 4.80
CA SER A 138 -34.10 -3.84 4.87
C SER A 138 -34.01 -4.66 6.16
N SER A 139 -35.17 -4.77 6.80
CA SER A 139 -35.49 -5.28 8.14
C SER A 139 -36.46 -6.49 7.97
N PRO A 140 -37.14 -7.05 8.99
CA PRO A 140 -37.01 -8.45 9.37
C PRO A 140 -38.30 -9.29 9.21
N ALA A 141 -38.17 -10.62 9.25
CA ALA A 141 -39.24 -11.53 9.72
C ALA A 141 -38.71 -12.93 10.10
N SER A 142 -38.62 -13.16 11.42
CA SER A 142 -38.89 -14.38 12.20
C SER A 142 -38.64 -15.78 11.59
N VAL A 143 -37.72 -16.55 12.17
CA VAL A 143 -37.89 -17.94 12.68
C VAL A 143 -36.76 -18.13 13.72
N GLY A 144 -37.02 -18.26 15.02
CA GLY A 144 -37.31 -19.55 15.65
C GLY A 144 -36.16 -19.89 16.60
N ASP A 145 -36.47 -19.86 17.89
CA ASP A 145 -35.70 -20.35 19.02
C ASP A 145 -35.00 -21.71 18.72
N SER A 146 -33.69 -21.79 18.92
CA SER A 146 -33.04 -23.04 19.35
C SER A 146 -31.72 -22.75 20.06
N ASP A 147 -31.79 -22.88 21.38
CA ASP A 147 -30.73 -22.99 22.38
C ASP A 147 -29.36 -23.51 21.88
N ILE A 148 -28.31 -22.73 22.15
CA ILE A 148 -26.96 -23.27 22.39
C ILE A 148 -26.60 -22.95 23.85
N PRO A 149 -26.11 -23.93 24.64
CA PRO A 149 -26.03 -23.81 26.08
C PRO A 149 -25.04 -22.74 26.52
N ALA A 150 -25.46 -21.91 27.47
CA ALA A 150 -24.57 -21.04 28.22
C ALA A 150 -23.49 -21.87 28.94
N SER A 151 -22.24 -21.75 28.52
CA SER A 151 -21.09 -21.99 29.38
C SER A 151 -20.41 -20.65 29.69
N ASN A 152 -20.66 -20.16 30.90
CA ASN A 152 -19.93 -19.06 31.51
C ASN A 152 -18.43 -19.37 31.57
N ALA A 153 -17.66 -18.61 30.81
CA ALA A 153 -16.40 -18.04 31.24
C ALA A 153 -16.35 -16.63 30.64
N GLU A 154 -16.34 -15.59 31.49
CA GLU A 154 -16.12 -14.22 31.05
C GLU A 154 -14.72 -14.14 30.43
N SER A 155 -14.64 -14.31 29.11
CA SER A 155 -13.46 -13.94 28.35
C SER A 155 -13.25 -12.44 28.56
N PRO A 156 -12.05 -11.99 28.96
CA PRO A 156 -11.80 -10.57 29.20
C PRO A 156 -12.13 -9.79 27.92
N ARG A 157 -13.08 -8.86 28.05
CA ARG A 157 -13.51 -7.95 27.01
C ARG A 157 -13.05 -6.56 27.39
N ALA A 158 -12.23 -5.97 26.54
CA ALA A 158 -11.70 -4.62 26.72
C ALA A 158 -12.10 -3.77 25.50
N GLU A 159 -12.24 -2.46 25.70
CA GLU A 159 -12.53 -1.51 24.63
C GLU A 159 -11.68 -0.25 24.74
N ILE A 160 -11.34 0.33 23.61
CA ILE A 160 -10.66 1.63 23.50
C ILE A 160 -11.34 2.49 22.44
N ARG A 161 -11.28 3.81 22.62
CA ARG A 161 -11.72 4.80 21.64
C ARG A 161 -10.52 5.58 21.14
N LEU A 162 -10.33 5.63 19.83
CA LEU A 162 -9.18 6.29 19.21
C LEU A 162 -9.65 7.21 18.09
N THR A 163 -9.14 8.44 18.07
CA THR A 163 -9.39 9.38 16.97
C THR A 163 -8.33 9.19 15.89
N VAL A 164 -8.76 9.07 14.65
CA VAL A 164 -7.89 8.88 13.50
C VAL A 164 -7.24 10.21 13.13
N SER A 165 -5.94 10.31 13.32
CA SER A 165 -5.16 11.50 12.95
C SER A 165 -4.64 11.44 11.51
N ASN A 166 -4.69 10.27 10.86
CA ASN A 166 -4.27 10.06 9.46
C ASN A 166 -5.12 10.88 8.51
N ARG A 167 -4.47 11.68 7.65
CA ARG A 167 -5.18 12.63 6.79
C ARG A 167 -6.04 11.98 5.71
N LEU A 168 -5.59 10.85 5.17
CA LEU A 168 -6.36 10.02 4.24
C LEU A 168 -7.18 8.95 5.00
N GLY A 169 -7.19 9.00 6.34
CA GLY A 169 -7.88 8.03 7.19
C GLY A 169 -7.20 6.66 7.26
N LEU A 170 -7.95 5.60 7.58
CA LEU A 170 -7.44 4.23 7.53
C LEU A 170 -7.56 3.68 6.10
N HIS A 171 -6.73 4.20 5.20
CA HIS A 171 -6.61 3.71 3.81
C HIS A 171 -5.58 2.57 3.71
N ALA A 172 -5.25 2.13 2.49
CA ALA A 172 -4.44 0.95 2.19
C ALA A 172 -3.27 0.64 3.15
N ARG A 173 -2.32 1.57 3.41
CA ARG A 173 -1.17 1.29 4.29
C ARG A 173 -1.54 1.31 5.78
N PRO A 174 -2.19 2.35 6.34
CA PRO A 174 -2.67 2.31 7.73
C PRO A 174 -3.65 1.17 8.01
N ALA A 175 -4.54 0.83 7.08
CA ALA A 175 -5.45 -0.31 7.16
C ALA A 175 -4.71 -1.65 7.10
N ALA A 176 -3.73 -1.81 6.20
CA ALA A 176 -2.88 -3.00 6.16
C ALA A 176 -2.10 -3.18 7.47
N GLN A 177 -1.53 -2.10 8.03
CA GLN A 177 -0.85 -2.16 9.33
C GLN A 177 -1.81 -2.45 10.48
N PHE A 178 -3.02 -1.88 10.46
CA PHE A 178 -4.08 -2.15 11.42
C PHE A 178 -4.44 -3.65 11.41
N VAL A 179 -4.76 -4.16 10.22
CA VAL A 179 -5.20 -5.54 10.00
C VAL A 179 -4.08 -6.53 10.30
N ALA A 180 -2.86 -6.29 9.80
CA ALA A 180 -1.70 -7.12 10.09
C ALA A 180 -1.31 -7.11 11.57
N THR A 181 -1.70 -6.08 12.33
CA THR A 181 -1.51 -6.06 13.78
C THR A 181 -2.63 -6.78 14.50
N ALA A 182 -3.89 -6.58 14.08
CA ALA A 182 -5.04 -7.28 14.62
C ALA A 182 -4.91 -8.80 14.45
N ALA A 183 -4.46 -9.26 13.27
CA ALA A 183 -4.31 -10.69 12.94
C ALA A 183 -3.20 -11.42 13.73
N ARG A 184 -2.35 -10.71 14.49
CA ARG A 184 -1.29 -11.34 15.32
C ARG A 184 -1.82 -11.94 16.62
N PHE A 185 -3.01 -11.53 17.04
CA PHE A 185 -3.59 -11.88 18.32
C PHE A 185 -4.67 -12.95 18.16
N GLN A 186 -4.86 -13.75 19.20
CA GLN A 186 -5.91 -14.78 19.24
C GLN A 186 -7.28 -14.19 19.63
N SER A 187 -7.29 -12.97 20.17
CA SER A 187 -8.51 -12.24 20.54
C SER A 187 -9.29 -11.80 19.32
N GLN A 188 -10.62 -11.89 19.41
CA GLN A 188 -11.50 -11.30 18.42
C GLN A 188 -11.49 -9.77 18.58
N ILE A 189 -11.03 -9.08 17.54
CA ILE A 189 -10.96 -7.62 17.51
C ILE A 189 -12.06 -7.10 16.60
N LEU A 190 -12.93 -6.25 17.13
CA LEU A 190 -14.01 -5.58 16.39
C LEU A 190 -13.76 -4.08 16.36
N VAL A 191 -14.06 -3.44 15.24
CA VAL A 191 -13.83 -2.02 14.98
C VAL A 191 -15.12 -1.39 14.49
N GLN A 192 -15.43 -0.20 15.01
CA GLN A 192 -16.56 0.59 14.57
C GLN A 192 -16.10 2.03 14.35
N ASN A 193 -16.50 2.63 13.24
CA ASN A 193 -16.34 4.07 13.03
C ASN A 193 -17.54 4.80 13.66
N LEU A 194 -17.33 5.33 14.86
CA LEU A 194 -18.33 6.05 15.65
C LEU A 194 -18.78 7.34 14.96
N THR A 195 -17.88 8.02 14.24
CA THR A 195 -18.21 9.27 13.54
C THR A 195 -19.14 9.04 12.34
N ARG A 196 -18.99 7.92 11.63
CA ARG A 196 -19.93 7.53 10.56
C ARG A 196 -21.05 6.59 11.03
N ASN A 197 -21.05 6.23 12.32
CA ASN A 197 -21.95 5.25 12.91
C ASN A 197 -22.06 3.95 12.09
N THR A 198 -20.92 3.39 11.69
CA THR A 198 -20.87 2.13 10.94
C THR A 198 -21.25 0.95 11.83
N ALA A 199 -21.46 -0.24 11.25
CA ALA A 199 -21.51 -1.47 12.03
C ALA A 199 -20.16 -1.77 12.70
N LEU A 200 -20.18 -2.62 13.73
CA LEU A 200 -18.98 -3.28 14.24
C LEU A 200 -18.52 -4.30 13.20
N VAL A 201 -17.27 -4.20 12.79
CA VAL A 201 -16.66 -5.07 11.79
C VAL A 201 -15.40 -5.70 12.34
N ARG A 202 -14.95 -6.80 11.74
CA ARG A 202 -13.74 -7.51 12.15
C ARG A 202 -12.49 -6.72 11.81
N GLY A 203 -11.62 -6.55 12.80
CA GLY A 203 -10.39 -5.78 12.68
C GLY A 203 -9.26 -6.49 11.93
N ASP A 204 -9.36 -7.81 11.76
CA ASP A 204 -8.45 -8.66 10.99
C ASP A 204 -8.87 -8.84 9.52
N SER A 205 -9.93 -8.15 9.07
CA SER A 205 -10.39 -8.16 7.68
C SER A 205 -10.08 -6.81 7.01
N ILE A 206 -9.23 -6.85 5.98
CA ILE A 206 -8.87 -5.66 5.21
C ILE A 206 -10.06 -5.06 4.47
N ASN A 207 -10.95 -5.90 3.94
CA ASN A 207 -12.15 -5.45 3.26
C ASN A 207 -13.09 -4.72 4.21
N GLN A 208 -13.34 -5.30 5.38
CA GLN A 208 -14.23 -4.71 6.37
C GLN A 208 -13.66 -3.43 6.98
N VAL A 209 -12.37 -3.41 7.35
CA VAL A 209 -11.73 -2.20 7.91
C VAL A 209 -11.67 -1.06 6.89
N THR A 210 -11.40 -1.35 5.62
CA THR A 210 -11.33 -0.32 4.58
C THR A 210 -12.72 0.23 4.23
N THR A 211 -13.75 -0.64 4.19
CA THR A 211 -15.13 -0.24 3.89
C THR A 211 -15.81 0.54 5.03
N LEU A 212 -15.21 0.61 6.23
CA LEU A 212 -15.59 1.58 7.27
C LEU A 212 -15.46 3.05 6.81
N GLY A 213 -14.74 3.29 5.71
CA GLY A 213 -14.57 4.62 5.11
C GLY A 213 -14.06 5.64 6.13
N VAL A 214 -13.09 5.19 6.94
CA VAL A 214 -12.49 5.98 8.01
C VAL A 214 -11.68 7.12 7.39
N ARG A 215 -11.88 8.36 7.86
CA ARG A 215 -11.17 9.58 7.42
C ARG A 215 -10.51 10.24 8.62
N GLN A 216 -9.68 11.25 8.35
CA GLN A 216 -9.11 12.09 9.39
C GLN A 216 -10.19 12.68 10.29
N GLY A 217 -9.96 12.66 11.61
CA GLY A 217 -10.86 13.17 12.62
C GLY A 217 -12.01 12.21 12.99
N HIS A 218 -12.13 11.05 12.33
CA HIS A 218 -13.11 10.05 12.74
C HIS A 218 -12.69 9.37 14.05
N GLU A 219 -13.65 9.16 14.94
CA GLU A 219 -13.49 8.36 16.15
C GLU A 219 -13.83 6.91 15.86
N LEU A 220 -12.96 6.00 16.29
CA LEU A 220 -13.15 4.57 16.20
C LEU A 220 -13.31 3.96 17.59
N LEU A 221 -14.24 3.02 17.73
CA LEU A 221 -14.34 2.10 18.86
C LEU A 221 -13.69 0.79 18.46
N ILE A 222 -12.71 0.33 19.24
CA ILE A 222 -12.05 -0.96 19.04
C ILE A 222 -12.32 -1.81 20.29
N THR A 223 -12.94 -2.97 20.09
CA THR A 223 -13.24 -3.95 21.15
C THR A 223 -12.39 -5.20 20.93
N ALA A 224 -11.72 -5.70 21.96
CA ALA A 224 -11.03 -6.99 21.90
C ALA A 224 -11.62 -7.96 22.93
N THR A 225 -11.87 -9.20 22.52
CA THR A 225 -12.39 -10.27 23.39
C THR A 225 -11.51 -11.51 23.27
N GLY A 226 -10.84 -11.90 24.35
CA GLY A 226 -9.93 -13.06 24.37
C GLY A 226 -8.77 -12.93 25.36
N ALA A 227 -7.96 -13.98 25.50
CA ALA A 227 -6.92 -14.07 26.54
C ALA A 227 -5.79 -13.03 26.38
N ASP A 228 -5.59 -12.50 25.17
CA ASP A 228 -4.61 -11.47 24.83
C ASP A 228 -5.25 -10.10 24.48
N ALA A 229 -6.50 -9.86 24.89
CA ALA A 229 -7.28 -8.67 24.53
C ALA A 229 -6.59 -7.36 24.92
N ASP A 230 -6.02 -7.27 26.13
CA ASP A 230 -5.30 -6.07 26.59
C ASP A 230 -4.02 -5.82 25.79
N ALA A 231 -3.30 -6.88 25.40
CA ALA A 231 -2.09 -6.78 24.59
C ALA A 231 -2.43 -6.34 23.15
N ALA A 232 -3.53 -6.83 22.60
CA ALA A 232 -4.04 -6.43 21.28
C ALA A 232 -4.42 -4.95 21.24
N LEU A 233 -5.19 -4.49 22.22
CA LEU A 233 -5.59 -3.07 22.32
C LEU A 233 -4.39 -2.16 22.58
N ALA A 234 -3.41 -2.57 23.39
CA ALA A 234 -2.19 -1.81 23.59
C ALA A 234 -1.38 -1.66 22.29
N ALA A 235 -1.24 -2.73 21.51
CA ALA A 235 -0.54 -2.69 20.21
C ALA A 235 -1.26 -1.77 19.20
N LEU A 236 -2.59 -1.84 19.12
CA LEU A 236 -3.39 -0.94 18.28
C LEU A 236 -3.33 0.51 18.76
N GLN A 237 -3.36 0.76 20.08
CA GLN A 237 -3.22 2.11 20.62
C GLN A 237 -1.86 2.74 20.28
N VAL A 238 -0.78 1.96 20.27
CA VAL A 238 0.55 2.41 19.81
C VAL A 238 0.50 2.83 18.34
N LEU A 239 -0.17 2.08 17.46
CA LEU A 239 -0.33 2.45 16.04
C LEU A 239 -1.01 3.80 15.84
N PHE A 240 -2.11 4.06 16.55
CA PHE A 240 -2.79 5.37 16.45
C PHE A 240 -1.94 6.48 17.05
N ALA A 241 -1.23 6.21 18.16
CA ALA A 241 -0.35 7.19 18.81
C ALA A 241 0.85 7.57 17.93
N THR A 242 1.36 6.65 17.11
CA THR A 242 2.41 6.92 16.11
C THR A 242 1.85 7.39 14.76
N ASN A 243 0.54 7.63 14.67
CA ASN A 243 -0.17 7.98 13.44
C ASN A 243 0.12 7.01 12.28
N PHE A 244 0.30 5.72 12.59
CA PHE A 244 0.69 4.68 11.62
C PHE A 244 2.00 5.01 10.86
N GLY A 245 2.85 5.86 11.46
CA GLY A 245 4.09 6.37 10.87
C GLY A 245 3.91 7.56 9.91
N GLU A 246 2.74 8.22 9.88
CA GLU A 246 2.49 9.39 9.02
C GLU A 246 2.72 10.73 9.74
N ASP A 247 3.41 11.71 9.12
CA ASP A 247 3.56 13.07 9.68
C ASP A 247 2.41 14.02 9.30
N ASN A 248 1.96 14.84 10.27
CA ASN A 248 0.80 15.77 10.18
C ASN A 248 1.01 17.04 9.33
N ALA A 249 2.04 17.09 8.46
CA ALA A 249 2.30 18.27 7.64
C ALA A 249 1.45 18.28 6.36
N THR A 250 0.78 19.42 6.14
CA THR A 250 -0.07 19.83 5.01
C THR A 250 0.27 19.20 3.64
N LEU A 251 -0.57 18.29 3.10
CA LEU A 251 -0.84 18.25 1.65
C LEU A 251 -1.48 19.59 1.30
N ASN A 252 -0.74 20.47 0.68
CA ASN A 252 -1.35 21.11 -0.47
C ASN A 252 -1.31 20.03 -1.54
N TYR A 253 -2.48 19.67 -2.09
CA TYR A 253 -2.46 19.26 -3.48
C TYR A 253 -1.81 20.45 -4.18
N SER A 254 -0.54 20.34 -4.54
CA SER A 254 -0.14 20.93 -5.80
C SER A 254 -1.15 20.32 -6.75
N ALA A 255 -2.07 21.14 -7.24
CA ALA A 255 -2.54 20.93 -8.58
C ALA A 255 -1.24 20.71 -9.36
N VAL A 256 -0.91 19.45 -9.63
CA VAL A 256 -0.12 19.10 -10.80
C VAL A 256 -0.80 19.97 -11.84
N LEU A 257 -0.06 20.96 -12.35
CA LEU A 257 -0.54 21.76 -13.46
C LEU A 257 -1.18 20.73 -14.39
N GLN A 258 -2.52 20.70 -14.41
CA GLN A 258 -3.25 20.06 -15.47
C GLN A 258 -2.71 20.85 -16.63
N ARG A 259 -1.68 20.30 -17.26
CA ARG A 259 -1.18 20.80 -18.51
C ARG A 259 -2.41 20.60 -19.35
N GLU A 260 -3.13 21.69 -19.59
CA GLU A 260 -4.35 21.69 -20.39
C GLU A 260 -4.00 20.81 -21.58
N VAL A 261 -4.75 19.72 -21.72
CA VAL A 261 -4.75 18.90 -22.93
C VAL A 261 -5.10 19.90 -24.01
N THR A 262 -4.07 20.44 -24.66
CA THR A 262 -4.24 21.34 -25.80
C THR A 262 -5.03 20.54 -26.82
N PRO A 263 -6.03 21.14 -27.48
CA PRO A 263 -6.81 20.44 -28.47
C PRO A 263 -5.85 19.86 -29.51
N SER A 264 -5.89 18.54 -29.63
CA SER A 264 -5.09 17.79 -30.60
C SER A 264 -5.37 18.31 -32.00
N THR A 265 -4.34 18.44 -32.81
CA THR A 265 -4.50 18.25 -34.26
C THR A 265 -5.11 16.88 -34.50
N ASP A 266 -6.04 16.76 -35.45
CA ASP A 266 -6.74 15.51 -35.79
C ASP A 266 -5.75 14.31 -35.78
N GLY A 267 -5.87 13.42 -34.78
CA GLY A 267 -5.08 12.18 -34.67
C GLY A 267 -3.95 12.11 -33.63
N GLU A 268 -3.51 13.21 -33.00
CA GLU A 268 -2.48 13.19 -31.93
C GLU A 268 -3.10 13.03 -30.53
N LEU A 269 -2.53 12.15 -29.72
CA LEU A 269 -2.90 11.86 -28.34
C LEU A 269 -1.72 12.10 -27.41
N VAL A 270 -1.99 12.69 -26.25
CA VAL A 270 -0.97 12.98 -25.24
C VAL A 270 -1.34 12.25 -23.95
N GLY A 271 -0.38 11.49 -23.42
CA GLY A 271 -0.48 10.79 -22.15
C GLY A 271 0.78 10.97 -21.31
N ILE A 272 0.99 10.05 -20.39
CA ILE A 272 2.11 10.03 -19.46
C ILE A 272 3.19 9.08 -20.01
N PRO A 273 4.45 9.54 -20.17
CA PRO A 273 5.55 8.67 -20.57
C PRO A 273 5.81 7.64 -19.47
N ALA A 274 5.70 6.36 -19.81
CA ALA A 274 5.92 5.28 -18.87
C ALA A 274 7.20 4.50 -19.18
N SER A 275 7.40 4.10 -20.43
CA SER A 275 8.59 3.33 -20.85
C SER A 275 9.07 3.84 -22.21
N ALA A 276 10.35 4.17 -22.31
CA ALA A 276 10.90 4.82 -23.50
C ALA A 276 10.98 3.89 -24.72
N GLY A 277 10.97 4.51 -25.91
CA GLY A 277 11.08 3.82 -27.19
C GLY A 277 9.92 4.16 -28.13
N VAL A 278 9.98 3.66 -29.36
CA VAL A 278 8.98 3.96 -30.40
C VAL A 278 8.36 2.67 -30.92
N ALA A 279 7.04 2.56 -30.80
CA ALA A 279 6.25 1.46 -31.34
C ALA A 279 5.44 1.96 -32.54
N ILE A 280 5.40 1.17 -33.62
CA ILE A 280 4.53 1.42 -34.77
C ILE A 280 3.98 0.07 -35.19
N ALA A 281 2.71 -0.17 -34.91
CA ALA A 281 2.05 -1.44 -35.20
C ALA A 281 0.52 -1.28 -35.24
N PRO A 282 -0.20 -2.27 -35.76
CA PRO A 282 -1.65 -2.33 -35.62
C PRO A 282 -2.06 -2.43 -34.15
N VAL A 283 -3.18 -1.81 -33.80
CA VAL A 283 -3.80 -1.91 -32.49
C VAL A 283 -4.43 -3.29 -32.30
N VAL A 284 -4.24 -3.87 -31.12
CA VAL A 284 -5.04 -4.98 -30.62
C VAL A 284 -5.58 -4.60 -29.26
N HIS A 285 -6.90 -4.66 -29.11
CA HIS A 285 -7.54 -4.46 -27.83
C HIS A 285 -7.33 -5.67 -26.94
N TYR A 286 -6.80 -5.43 -25.76
CA TYR A 286 -6.89 -6.43 -24.71
C TYR A 286 -8.10 -6.15 -23.84
N GLN A 287 -9.05 -7.06 -23.92
CA GLN A 287 -10.13 -7.18 -22.97
C GLN A 287 -10.07 -8.59 -22.40
N PRO A 288 -9.86 -8.76 -21.08
CA PRO A 288 -9.97 -10.06 -20.45
C PRO A 288 -11.31 -10.70 -20.83
N ALA A 289 -11.28 -11.92 -21.35
CA ALA A 289 -12.50 -12.64 -21.67
C ALA A 289 -13.32 -12.83 -20.38
N PRO A 290 -14.61 -12.47 -20.35
CA PRO A 290 -15.43 -12.65 -19.16
C PRO A 290 -15.52 -14.14 -18.84
N ILE A 291 -15.02 -14.54 -17.67
CA ILE A 291 -15.16 -15.91 -17.20
C ILE A 291 -16.63 -16.14 -16.88
N THR A 292 -17.29 -16.98 -17.68
CA THR A 292 -18.69 -17.32 -17.43
C THR A 292 -18.74 -18.44 -16.40
N VAL A 293 -19.17 -18.10 -15.19
CA VAL A 293 -19.36 -19.05 -14.11
C VAL A 293 -20.76 -19.66 -14.21
N THR A 294 -20.85 -20.99 -14.27
CA THR A 294 -22.13 -21.70 -14.15
C THR A 294 -22.27 -22.22 -12.73
N GLU A 295 -23.31 -21.79 -12.04
CA GLU A 295 -23.65 -22.29 -10.71
C GLU A 295 -24.25 -23.70 -10.81
N TYR A 296 -23.73 -24.63 -10.02
CA TYR A 296 -24.29 -25.98 -9.90
C TYR A 296 -24.19 -26.50 -8.46
N HIS A 297 -25.05 -27.46 -8.15
CA HIS A 297 -25.10 -28.09 -6.84
C HIS A 297 -23.98 -29.11 -6.65
N VAL A 298 -23.32 -29.05 -5.48
CA VAL A 298 -22.18 -29.89 -5.11
C VAL A 298 -22.57 -30.88 -4.02
N GLU A 299 -22.31 -32.17 -4.26
CA GLU A 299 -22.47 -33.22 -3.24
C GLU A 299 -21.24 -33.35 -2.33
N ASP A 300 -20.02 -33.25 -2.88
CA ASP A 300 -18.75 -33.33 -2.14
C ASP A 300 -18.19 -31.93 -1.86
N THR A 301 -18.78 -31.26 -0.87
CA THR A 301 -18.46 -29.87 -0.51
C THR A 301 -17.05 -29.70 0.03
N GLU A 302 -16.50 -30.72 0.70
CA GLU A 302 -15.15 -30.70 1.26
C GLU A 302 -14.09 -30.70 0.15
N SER A 303 -14.30 -31.52 -0.90
CA SER A 303 -13.42 -31.54 -2.07
C SER A 303 -13.44 -30.22 -2.84
N GLU A 304 -14.61 -29.58 -2.98
CA GLU A 304 -14.72 -28.25 -3.59
C GLU A 304 -14.03 -27.17 -2.76
N TRP A 305 -14.13 -27.23 -1.44
CA TRP A 305 -13.41 -26.31 -0.56
C TRP A 305 -11.89 -26.48 -0.70
N GLN A 306 -11.38 -27.71 -0.74
CA GLN A 306 -9.96 -27.99 -0.98
C GLN A 306 -9.51 -27.48 -2.35
N ARG A 307 -10.37 -27.57 -3.38
CA ARG A 307 -10.09 -27.02 -4.71
C ARG A 307 -9.91 -25.50 -4.67
N LEU A 308 -10.79 -24.78 -3.96
CA LEU A 308 -10.67 -23.35 -3.76
C LEU A 308 -9.40 -22.98 -2.99
N GLN A 309 -9.09 -23.67 -1.90
CA GLN A 309 -7.86 -23.44 -1.13
C GLN A 309 -6.60 -23.65 -1.97
N ALA A 310 -6.57 -24.69 -2.81
CA ALA A 310 -5.45 -24.93 -3.71
C ALA A 310 -5.28 -23.80 -4.75
N ALA A 311 -6.38 -23.32 -5.34
CA ALA A 311 -6.36 -22.20 -6.28
C ALA A 311 -5.86 -20.91 -5.62
N ILE A 312 -6.33 -20.58 -4.41
CA ILE A 312 -5.86 -19.42 -3.63
C ILE A 312 -4.36 -19.55 -3.33
N HIS A 313 -3.91 -20.75 -2.94
CA HIS A 313 -2.51 -20.99 -2.64
C HIS A 313 -1.60 -20.78 -3.87
N ILE A 314 -2.02 -21.25 -5.04
CA ILE A 314 -1.28 -21.05 -6.30
C ILE A 314 -1.30 -19.57 -6.68
N ALA A 315 -2.46 -18.90 -6.62
CA ALA A 315 -2.56 -17.46 -6.92
C ALA A 315 -1.60 -16.63 -6.06
N ARG A 316 -1.49 -16.95 -4.76
CA ARG A 316 -0.57 -16.33 -3.82
C ARG A 316 0.88 -16.50 -4.26
N GLN A 317 1.29 -17.71 -4.65
CA GLN A 317 2.63 -17.99 -5.15
C GLN A 317 2.93 -17.22 -6.45
N GLU A 318 1.97 -17.11 -7.36
CA GLU A 318 2.14 -16.37 -8.60
C GLU A 318 2.29 -14.85 -8.36
N ILE A 319 1.46 -14.27 -7.48
CA ILE A 319 1.56 -12.84 -7.10
C ILE A 319 2.93 -12.58 -6.47
N GLN A 320 3.41 -13.47 -5.59
CA GLN A 320 4.73 -13.37 -4.97
C GLN A 320 5.88 -13.50 -5.98
N ALA A 321 5.74 -14.34 -7.01
CA ALA A 321 6.74 -14.49 -8.07
C ALA A 321 6.83 -13.22 -8.93
N VAL A 322 5.68 -12.65 -9.33
CA VAL A 322 5.62 -11.36 -10.04
C VAL A 322 6.18 -10.25 -9.16
N PHE A 323 5.83 -10.24 -7.88
CA PHE A 323 6.34 -9.28 -6.91
C PHE A 323 7.86 -9.37 -6.74
N SER A 324 8.42 -10.57 -6.65
CA SER A 324 9.87 -10.76 -6.52
C SER A 324 10.63 -10.25 -7.75
N GLN A 325 10.04 -10.37 -8.94
CA GLN A 325 10.57 -9.82 -10.19
C GLN A 325 10.39 -8.29 -10.28
N ALA A 326 9.29 -7.75 -9.76
CA ALA A 326 8.94 -6.34 -9.78
C ALA A 326 9.72 -5.53 -8.71
N SER A 327 9.70 -5.95 -7.44
CA SER A 327 10.38 -5.33 -6.29
C SER A 327 11.89 -5.12 -6.51
N PHE A 328 12.46 -5.89 -7.43
CA PHE A 328 13.85 -5.75 -7.87
C PHE A 328 14.12 -4.44 -8.65
N GLN A 329 13.16 -3.93 -9.41
CA GLN A 329 13.29 -2.73 -10.25
C GLN A 329 12.73 -1.45 -9.61
N ILE A 330 12.17 -1.57 -8.42
CA ILE A 330 11.19 -0.65 -7.85
C ILE A 330 11.57 -0.33 -6.40
N GLY A 331 11.28 0.89 -5.94
CA GLY A 331 11.49 1.28 -4.54
C GLY A 331 10.49 0.60 -3.58
N ASP A 332 10.75 0.71 -2.26
CA ASP A 332 9.89 0.10 -1.23
C ASP A 332 8.43 0.65 -1.20
N ALA A 333 8.18 1.76 -1.89
CA ALA A 333 6.87 2.44 -1.96
C ALA A 333 5.82 1.63 -2.73
N GLU A 334 6.24 1.10 -3.87
CA GLU A 334 5.38 0.43 -4.84
C GLU A 334 5.26 -1.07 -4.51
N ALA A 335 6.14 -1.58 -3.63
CA ALA A 335 6.04 -2.92 -3.06
C ALA A 335 4.79 -3.11 -2.17
N ALA A 336 4.39 -2.06 -1.45
CA ALA A 336 3.23 -2.07 -0.57
C ALA A 336 1.90 -2.29 -1.29
N ILE A 337 1.85 -2.17 -2.63
CA ILE A 337 0.64 -2.42 -3.40
C ILE A 337 0.37 -3.93 -3.50
N PHE A 338 1.42 -4.73 -3.65
CA PHE A 338 1.32 -6.19 -3.71
C PHE A 338 1.00 -6.81 -2.35
N ASP A 339 1.45 -6.19 -1.25
CA ASP A 339 1.06 -6.60 0.11
C ASP A 339 -0.46 -6.53 0.31
N ALA A 340 -1.12 -5.53 -0.28
CA ALA A 340 -2.58 -5.41 -0.23
C ALA A 340 -3.27 -6.55 -1.00
N HIS A 341 -2.75 -6.94 -2.17
CA HIS A 341 -3.26 -8.08 -2.95
C HIS A 341 -3.20 -9.39 -2.15
N LEU A 342 -2.10 -9.63 -1.43
CA LEU A 342 -1.95 -10.80 -0.58
C LEU A 342 -2.91 -10.76 0.61
N LEU A 343 -3.05 -9.60 1.27
CA LEU A 343 -4.02 -9.43 2.37
C LEU A 343 -5.48 -9.66 1.92
N PHE A 344 -5.84 -9.33 0.67
CA PHE A 344 -7.16 -9.64 0.13
C PHE A 344 -7.39 -11.15 -0.02
N LEU A 345 -6.40 -11.91 -0.49
CA LEU A 345 -6.49 -13.37 -0.62
C LEU A 345 -6.60 -14.07 0.74
N GLU A 346 -5.99 -13.50 1.76
CA GLU A 346 -5.92 -14.06 3.11
C GLU A 346 -7.02 -13.54 4.05
N ASP A 347 -7.94 -12.69 3.56
CA ASP A 347 -8.99 -12.08 4.37
C ASP A 347 -9.94 -13.15 4.97
N PRO A 348 -9.97 -13.33 6.31
CA PRO A 348 -10.78 -14.36 6.94
C PRO A 348 -12.28 -14.23 6.66
N VAL A 349 -12.80 -13.02 6.51
CA VAL A 349 -14.24 -12.78 6.24
C VAL A 349 -14.60 -13.28 4.85
N LEU A 350 -13.74 -13.03 3.88
CA LEU A 350 -13.92 -13.44 2.49
C LEU A 350 -13.84 -14.97 2.38
N LEU A 351 -12.89 -15.59 3.08
CA LEU A 351 -12.73 -17.05 3.14
C LEU A 351 -13.90 -17.73 3.87
N GLU A 352 -14.37 -17.19 4.99
CA GLU A 352 -15.53 -17.67 5.74
C GLU A 352 -16.81 -17.60 4.89
N ALA A 353 -17.03 -16.50 4.16
CA ALA A 353 -18.16 -16.33 3.26
C ALA A 353 -18.14 -17.32 2.09
N ALA A 354 -16.98 -17.55 1.48
CA ALA A 354 -16.82 -18.54 0.43
C ALA A 354 -17.04 -19.98 0.96
N HIS A 355 -16.48 -20.28 2.13
CA HIS A 355 -16.66 -21.57 2.82
C HIS A 355 -18.14 -21.86 3.13
N GLY A 356 -18.88 -20.90 3.69
CA GLY A 356 -20.31 -21.06 3.97
C GLY A 356 -21.13 -21.32 2.70
N ARG A 357 -20.85 -20.59 1.61
CA ARG A 357 -21.49 -20.83 0.30
C ARG A 357 -21.24 -22.24 -0.25
N ILE A 358 -20.04 -22.79 -0.05
CA ILE A 358 -19.71 -24.14 -0.51
C ILE A 358 -20.33 -25.20 0.40
N LEU A 359 -20.13 -25.12 1.72
CA LEU A 359 -20.53 -26.19 2.64
C LEU A 359 -22.01 -26.16 3.02
N GLU A 360 -22.59 -24.99 3.25
CA GLU A 360 -23.98 -24.86 3.73
C GLU A 360 -24.97 -24.75 2.57
N HIS A 361 -24.60 -24.01 1.52
CA HIS A 361 -25.44 -23.80 0.34
C HIS A 361 -25.15 -24.77 -0.80
N HIS A 362 -24.14 -25.65 -0.66
CA HIS A 362 -23.77 -26.67 -1.65
C HIS A 362 -23.50 -26.09 -3.05
N ILE A 363 -22.83 -24.94 -3.11
CA ILE A 363 -22.48 -24.24 -4.35
C ILE A 363 -21.03 -24.58 -4.75
N ASN A 364 -20.75 -24.67 -6.04
CA ASN A 364 -19.40 -24.90 -6.55
C ASN A 364 -18.42 -23.75 -6.27
N ALA A 365 -17.13 -24.08 -6.20
CA ALA A 365 -16.07 -23.15 -5.81
C ALA A 365 -16.03 -21.86 -6.63
N GLU A 366 -16.26 -21.94 -7.95
CA GLU A 366 -16.27 -20.77 -8.83
C GLU A 366 -17.42 -19.81 -8.49
N ALA A 367 -18.64 -20.33 -8.35
CA ALA A 367 -19.80 -19.49 -8.07
C ALA A 367 -19.74 -18.88 -6.66
N ALA A 368 -19.27 -19.66 -5.68
CA ALA A 368 -19.04 -19.19 -4.33
C ALA A 368 -17.99 -18.06 -4.28
N TRP A 369 -16.85 -18.24 -4.95
CA TRP A 369 -15.79 -17.25 -5.00
C TRP A 369 -16.20 -15.97 -5.75
N GLN A 370 -16.82 -16.10 -6.93
CA GLN A 370 -17.29 -14.97 -7.73
C GLN A 370 -18.24 -14.08 -6.93
N ALA A 371 -19.22 -14.71 -6.26
CA ALA A 371 -20.22 -13.98 -5.47
C ALA A 371 -19.57 -13.16 -4.35
N VAL A 372 -18.56 -13.71 -3.68
CA VAL A 372 -17.87 -12.99 -2.59
C VAL A 372 -17.01 -11.84 -3.14
N VAL A 373 -16.28 -12.07 -4.24
CA VAL A 373 -15.49 -11.02 -4.89
C VAL A 373 -16.40 -9.87 -5.37
N ASP A 374 -17.54 -10.18 -5.96
CA ASP A 374 -18.50 -9.17 -6.45
C ASP A 374 -19.13 -8.36 -5.32
N GLU A 375 -19.40 -9.00 -4.18
CA GLU A 375 -19.93 -8.36 -2.97
C GLU A 375 -18.92 -7.37 -2.37
N VAL A 376 -17.66 -7.78 -2.28
CA VAL A 376 -16.57 -6.91 -1.83
C VAL A 376 -16.35 -5.76 -2.82
N ALA A 377 -16.20 -6.05 -4.11
CA ALA A 377 -16.01 -5.03 -5.14
C ALA A 377 -17.15 -3.99 -5.15
N SER A 378 -18.40 -4.44 -4.97
CA SER A 378 -19.56 -3.56 -4.88
C SER A 378 -19.49 -2.67 -3.63
N SER A 379 -19.07 -3.23 -2.49
CA SER A 379 -18.88 -2.45 -1.25
C SER A 379 -17.86 -1.33 -1.44
N TYR A 380 -16.74 -1.60 -2.12
CA TYR A 380 -15.74 -0.58 -2.44
C TYR A 380 -16.28 0.51 -3.40
N ARG A 381 -17.09 0.15 -4.41
CA ARG A 381 -17.70 1.14 -5.34
C ARG A 381 -18.64 2.12 -4.63
N THR A 382 -19.26 1.73 -3.53
CA THR A 382 -20.15 2.60 -2.76
C THR A 382 -19.43 3.62 -1.86
N LEU A 383 -18.10 3.51 -1.73
CA LEU A 383 -17.31 4.45 -0.95
C LEU A 383 -17.22 5.80 -1.68
N GLU A 384 -17.27 6.91 -0.94
CA GLU A 384 -17.19 8.28 -1.48
C GLU A 384 -15.76 8.69 -1.88
N ASP A 385 -14.74 7.95 -1.46
CA ASP A 385 -13.34 8.30 -1.66
C ASP A 385 -12.83 7.69 -2.97
N SER A 386 -12.47 8.54 -3.94
CA SER A 386 -11.99 8.10 -5.25
C SER A 386 -10.73 7.25 -5.18
N TYR A 387 -9.86 7.48 -4.18
CA TYR A 387 -8.66 6.67 -3.98
C TYR A 387 -9.00 5.26 -3.46
N LEU A 388 -10.04 5.12 -2.65
CA LEU A 388 -10.52 3.80 -2.21
C LEU A 388 -11.31 3.09 -3.32
N GLN A 389 -11.99 3.85 -4.19
CA GLN A 389 -12.65 3.29 -5.37
C GLN A 389 -11.64 2.69 -6.38
N GLU A 390 -10.44 3.26 -6.52
CA GLU A 390 -9.35 2.68 -7.33
C GLU A 390 -8.93 1.28 -6.85
N ARG A 391 -9.25 0.88 -5.61
CA ARG A 391 -8.97 -0.47 -5.07
C ARG A 391 -9.96 -1.54 -5.52
N VAL A 392 -11.07 -1.15 -6.15
CA VAL A 392 -12.00 -2.12 -6.75
C VAL A 392 -11.25 -2.99 -7.76
N ASP A 393 -10.39 -2.37 -8.57
CA ASP A 393 -9.65 -3.07 -9.62
C ASP A 393 -8.64 -4.08 -9.03
N ASP A 394 -8.04 -3.76 -7.87
CA ASP A 394 -7.17 -4.67 -7.12
C ASP A 394 -7.94 -5.92 -6.63
N VAL A 395 -9.10 -5.72 -6.00
CA VAL A 395 -9.95 -6.83 -5.51
C VAL A 395 -10.41 -7.70 -6.68
N VAL A 396 -10.80 -7.08 -7.79
CA VAL A 396 -11.26 -7.77 -8.99
C VAL A 396 -10.11 -8.56 -9.64
N ASP A 397 -8.91 -8.01 -9.76
CA ASP A 397 -7.75 -8.72 -10.33
C ASP A 397 -7.39 -9.97 -9.52
N VAL A 398 -7.27 -9.81 -8.20
CA VAL A 398 -6.99 -10.91 -7.27
C VAL A 398 -8.08 -11.98 -7.36
N GLY A 399 -9.35 -11.57 -7.38
CA GLY A 399 -10.49 -12.47 -7.53
C GLY A 399 -10.48 -13.23 -8.85
N GLN A 400 -10.20 -12.54 -9.96
CA GLN A 400 -10.11 -13.15 -11.30
C GLN A 400 -8.91 -14.10 -11.43
N ARG A 401 -7.80 -13.85 -10.74
CA ARG A 401 -6.66 -14.78 -10.72
C ARG A 401 -7.03 -16.13 -10.12
N VAL A 402 -7.69 -16.14 -8.96
CA VAL A 402 -8.20 -17.38 -8.35
C VAL A 402 -9.24 -18.05 -9.25
N MET A 403 -10.12 -17.25 -9.87
CA MET A 403 -11.11 -17.78 -10.81
C MET A 403 -10.50 -18.52 -12.00
N ARG A 404 -9.43 -17.97 -12.60
CA ARG A 404 -8.71 -18.59 -13.72
C ARG A 404 -8.20 -19.99 -13.34
N LEU A 405 -7.60 -20.10 -12.16
CA LEU A 405 -7.06 -21.35 -11.63
C LEU A 405 -8.15 -22.39 -11.37
N LEU A 406 -9.30 -21.96 -10.83
CA LEU A 406 -10.46 -22.83 -10.61
C LEU A 406 -11.03 -23.38 -11.91
N THR A 407 -11.20 -22.53 -12.93
CA THR A 407 -11.78 -22.95 -14.21
C THR A 407 -10.82 -23.75 -15.08
N GLY A 408 -9.57 -23.97 -14.63
CA GLY A 408 -8.51 -24.58 -15.44
C GLY A 408 -8.16 -23.76 -16.68
N ASN A 409 -8.54 -22.49 -16.70
CA ASN A 409 -8.13 -21.58 -17.75
C ASN A 409 -6.68 -21.21 -17.43
N ALA A 410 -5.76 -21.61 -18.30
CA ALA A 410 -4.42 -21.05 -18.27
C ALA A 410 -4.52 -19.52 -18.21
N PRO A 411 -3.55 -18.80 -17.62
CA PRO A 411 -3.49 -17.34 -17.76
C PRO A 411 -3.77 -17.02 -19.22
N ALA A 412 -4.63 -16.03 -19.47
CA ALA A 412 -4.94 -15.59 -20.83
C ALA A 412 -3.62 -15.11 -21.43
N ASN A 413 -2.84 -16.04 -21.98
CA ASN A 413 -1.66 -15.73 -22.73
C ASN A 413 -2.22 -14.88 -23.85
N LEU A 414 -1.85 -13.61 -23.83
CA LEU A 414 -2.14 -12.69 -24.91
C LEU A 414 -1.38 -13.21 -26.13
N HIS A 415 -1.96 -14.21 -26.79
CA HIS A 415 -1.40 -14.87 -27.95
C HIS A 415 -1.72 -13.99 -29.15
N LEU A 416 -0.93 -12.94 -29.29
CA LEU A 416 -0.93 -12.14 -30.50
C LEU A 416 -0.46 -13.04 -31.67
N GLU A 417 -1.21 -13.04 -32.78
CA GLU A 417 -0.80 -13.74 -34.00
C GLU A 417 0.29 -12.96 -34.75
N SER A 418 0.32 -11.64 -34.58
CA SER A 418 1.27 -10.72 -35.22
C SER A 418 1.69 -9.59 -34.25
N PRO A 419 2.81 -8.91 -34.51
CA PRO A 419 3.25 -7.82 -33.66
C PRO A 419 2.26 -6.65 -33.63
N ALA A 420 1.90 -6.16 -32.44
CA ALA A 420 0.84 -5.17 -32.23
C ALA A 420 1.15 -4.17 -31.10
N ILE A 421 0.43 -3.05 -31.08
CA ILE A 421 0.32 -2.17 -29.92
C ILE A 421 -0.88 -2.62 -29.10
N LEU A 422 -0.64 -2.94 -27.84
CA LEU A 422 -1.67 -3.36 -26.91
C LEU A 422 -2.40 -2.14 -26.37
N VAL A 423 -3.71 -2.09 -26.58
CA VAL A 423 -4.59 -1.05 -26.03
C VAL A 423 -5.49 -1.69 -24.99
N ALA A 424 -5.49 -1.15 -23.77
CA ALA A 424 -6.35 -1.63 -22.68
C ALA A 424 -6.82 -0.45 -21.83
N SER A 425 -7.89 -0.64 -21.06
CA SER A 425 -8.30 0.38 -20.07
C SER A 425 -7.24 0.54 -19.00
N ASP A 426 -6.77 -0.60 -18.49
CA ASP A 426 -5.66 -0.79 -17.57
C ASP A 426 -4.99 -2.15 -17.86
N LEU A 427 -3.81 -2.39 -17.31
CA LEU A 427 -3.16 -3.70 -17.32
C LEU A 427 -2.76 -4.10 -15.91
N THR A 428 -3.32 -5.22 -15.45
CA THR A 428 -2.98 -5.78 -14.14
C THR A 428 -1.58 -6.41 -14.16
N PRO A 429 -0.94 -6.61 -12.99
CA PRO A 429 0.28 -7.41 -12.91
C PRO A 429 0.10 -8.83 -13.49
N SER A 430 -1.11 -9.38 -13.39
CA SER A 430 -1.47 -10.68 -13.94
C SER A 430 -1.39 -10.72 -15.47
N ASP A 431 -1.92 -9.68 -16.12
CA ASP A 431 -2.02 -9.63 -17.58
C ASP A 431 -0.67 -9.37 -18.23
N THR A 432 0.18 -8.62 -17.53
CA THR A 432 1.49 -8.22 -18.03
C THR A 432 2.57 -9.31 -17.89
N ALA A 433 2.44 -10.21 -16.91
CA ALA A 433 3.36 -11.32 -16.69
C ALA A 433 3.40 -12.35 -17.86
N GLY A 434 2.30 -12.43 -18.62
CA GLY A 434 2.17 -13.31 -19.79
C GLY A 434 2.46 -12.66 -21.14
N LEU A 435 2.90 -11.39 -21.16
CA LEU A 435 3.18 -10.68 -22.41
C LEU A 435 4.43 -11.22 -23.09
N ASP A 436 4.32 -11.48 -24.39
CA ASP A 436 5.46 -11.82 -25.26
C ASP A 436 6.05 -10.52 -25.82
N PRO A 437 7.25 -10.08 -25.37
CA PRO A 437 7.85 -8.83 -25.83
C PRO A 437 8.21 -8.83 -27.32
N THR A 438 8.25 -10.01 -27.96
CA THR A 438 8.51 -10.10 -29.41
C THR A 438 7.28 -9.73 -30.25
N LYS A 439 6.10 -9.72 -29.63
CA LYS A 439 4.82 -9.44 -30.29
C LYS A 439 4.14 -8.20 -29.75
N VAL A 440 4.29 -7.91 -28.46
CA VAL A 440 3.77 -6.67 -27.86
C VAL A 440 4.79 -5.58 -28.08
N LEU A 441 4.64 -4.82 -29.17
CA LEU A 441 5.61 -3.79 -29.56
C LEU A 441 5.43 -2.47 -28.81
N GLY A 442 4.26 -2.26 -28.21
CA GLY A 442 3.97 -1.09 -27.38
C GLY A 442 2.74 -1.32 -26.51
N ILE A 443 2.64 -0.56 -25.41
CA ILE A 443 1.53 -0.60 -24.46
C ILE A 443 0.89 0.79 -24.35
N CYS A 444 -0.42 0.83 -24.44
CA CYS A 444 -1.25 2.01 -24.32
C CYS A 444 -2.38 1.74 -23.33
N THR A 445 -2.49 2.55 -22.27
CA THR A 445 -3.61 2.47 -21.33
C THR A 445 -4.30 3.81 -21.11
N THR A 446 -5.59 3.77 -20.78
CA THR A 446 -6.38 4.97 -20.47
C THR A 446 -6.27 5.38 -19.01
N SER A 447 -5.95 4.44 -18.12
CA SER A 447 -5.61 4.68 -16.71
C SER A 447 -4.10 4.53 -16.49
N GLY A 448 -3.63 4.92 -15.30
CA GLY A 448 -2.26 4.74 -14.87
C GLY A 448 -1.45 6.04 -14.76
N SER A 449 -0.34 5.94 -14.02
CA SER A 449 0.60 7.03 -13.75
C SER A 449 2.02 6.54 -14.02
N ALA A 450 3.03 7.42 -13.97
CA ALA A 450 4.42 7.02 -14.19
C ALA A 450 4.94 5.97 -13.17
N THR A 451 4.19 5.74 -12.08
CA THR A 451 4.46 4.79 -11.00
C THR A 451 3.39 3.68 -10.91
N SER A 452 2.49 3.53 -11.89
CA SER A 452 1.51 2.43 -11.88
C SER A 452 2.16 1.08 -12.22
N HIS A 453 1.51 -0.02 -11.87
CA HIS A 453 1.99 -1.37 -12.16
C HIS A 453 2.32 -1.57 -13.64
N SER A 454 1.46 -1.09 -14.54
CA SER A 454 1.67 -1.21 -15.98
C SER A 454 2.91 -0.42 -16.44
N ALA A 455 3.19 0.74 -15.83
CA ALA A 455 4.37 1.56 -16.16
C ALA A 455 5.66 0.82 -15.81
N ILE A 456 5.68 0.26 -14.62
CA ILE A 456 6.77 -0.51 -14.07
C ILE A 456 7.06 -1.73 -14.95
N ILE A 457 6.03 -2.51 -15.27
CA ILE A 457 6.22 -3.77 -15.99
C ILE A 457 6.63 -3.51 -17.44
N ALA A 458 6.10 -2.45 -18.07
CA ALA A 458 6.56 -2.01 -19.38
C ALA A 458 8.07 -1.69 -19.39
N ARG A 459 8.60 -1.03 -18.35
CA ARG A 459 10.05 -0.77 -18.21
C ARG A 459 10.84 -2.06 -18.02
N THR A 460 10.35 -2.97 -17.17
CA THR A 460 10.97 -4.27 -16.91
C THR A 460 11.12 -5.09 -18.19
N LEU A 461 10.07 -5.09 -19.02
CA LEU A 461 10.02 -5.82 -20.28
C LEU A 461 10.68 -5.06 -21.45
N GLY A 462 11.08 -3.79 -21.26
CA GLY A 462 11.64 -2.95 -22.31
C GLY A 462 10.65 -2.60 -23.42
N ILE A 463 9.34 -2.64 -23.13
CA ILE A 463 8.27 -2.35 -24.09
C ILE A 463 7.93 -0.86 -24.00
N PRO A 464 7.94 -0.10 -25.11
CA PRO A 464 7.50 1.30 -25.14
C PRO A 464 6.07 1.47 -24.59
N ALA A 465 5.85 2.43 -23.70
CA ALA A 465 4.54 2.60 -23.08
C ALA A 465 4.15 4.07 -22.83
N VAL A 466 2.90 4.37 -23.12
CA VAL A 466 2.22 5.65 -22.80
C VAL A 466 0.92 5.33 -22.08
N LEU A 467 0.73 5.91 -20.91
CA LEU A 467 -0.43 5.64 -20.04
C LEU A 467 -1.28 6.89 -19.89
N GLY A 468 -2.49 6.75 -19.37
CA GLY A 468 -3.39 7.90 -19.18
C GLY A 468 -3.80 8.58 -20.48
N LEU A 469 -3.90 7.84 -21.59
CA LEU A 469 -4.38 8.37 -22.87
C LEU A 469 -5.91 8.53 -22.85
N ASP A 470 -6.42 9.40 -23.72
CA ASP A 470 -7.86 9.66 -23.81
C ASP A 470 -8.65 8.36 -24.12
N ALA A 471 -9.83 8.21 -23.50
CA ALA A 471 -10.66 7.02 -23.62
C ALA A 471 -11.03 6.64 -25.06
N GLN A 472 -10.95 7.59 -26.01
CA GLN A 472 -11.16 7.33 -27.43
C GLN A 472 -10.26 6.22 -28.00
N VAL A 473 -9.10 5.93 -27.39
CA VAL A 473 -8.22 4.83 -27.84
C VAL A 473 -8.89 3.46 -27.72
N LEU A 474 -9.82 3.28 -26.78
CA LEU A 474 -10.53 2.01 -26.55
C LEU A 474 -11.61 1.73 -27.61
N HIS A 475 -11.90 2.72 -28.45
CA HIS A 475 -12.91 2.63 -29.51
C HIS A 475 -12.29 2.48 -30.89
N LEU A 476 -10.96 2.35 -30.98
CA LEU A 476 -10.28 2.07 -32.23
C LEU A 476 -10.68 0.68 -32.75
N ALA A 477 -10.59 0.46 -34.06
CA ALA A 477 -10.78 -0.87 -34.59
C ALA A 477 -9.49 -1.68 -34.39
N ASP A 478 -9.62 -2.98 -34.06
CA ASP A 478 -8.48 -3.88 -34.15
C ASP A 478 -7.90 -3.83 -35.56
N GLY A 479 -6.58 -3.73 -35.65
CA GLY A 479 -5.86 -3.55 -36.90
C GLY A 479 -5.60 -2.09 -37.31
N THR A 480 -6.19 -1.09 -36.63
CA THR A 480 -5.89 0.33 -36.90
C THR A 480 -4.42 0.61 -36.65
N LEU A 481 -3.76 1.28 -37.59
CA LEU A 481 -2.34 1.63 -37.44
C LEU A 481 -2.18 2.71 -36.36
N MET A 482 -1.30 2.46 -35.40
CA MET A 482 -0.97 3.42 -34.35
C MET A 482 0.55 3.53 -34.23
N ALA A 483 1.01 4.74 -33.89
CA ALA A 483 2.38 5.00 -33.52
C ALA A 483 2.42 5.55 -32.09
N LEU A 484 3.43 5.13 -31.32
CA LEU A 484 3.57 5.47 -29.90
C LEU A 484 5.03 5.83 -29.62
N ASP A 485 5.25 6.97 -28.98
CA ASP A 485 6.55 7.44 -28.50
C ASP A 485 6.52 7.52 -26.97
N GLY A 486 6.99 6.44 -26.35
CA GLY A 486 6.98 6.29 -24.89
C GLY A 486 7.97 7.20 -24.16
N GLU A 487 8.90 7.83 -24.88
CA GLU A 487 9.80 8.84 -24.33
C GLU A 487 9.09 10.20 -24.18
N SER A 488 8.36 10.63 -25.21
CA SER A 488 7.64 11.92 -25.18
C SER A 488 6.24 11.83 -24.56
N GLY A 489 5.71 10.62 -24.37
CA GLY A 489 4.35 10.40 -23.86
C GLY A 489 3.28 10.66 -24.91
N LYS A 490 3.61 10.51 -26.20
CA LYS A 490 2.70 10.82 -27.30
C LYS A 490 2.30 9.58 -28.09
N ALA A 491 1.10 9.60 -28.63
CA ALA A 491 0.62 8.58 -29.54
C ALA A 491 -0.14 9.21 -30.72
N TRP A 492 -0.16 8.52 -31.86
CA TRP A 492 -0.84 8.97 -33.07
C TRP A 492 -1.65 7.83 -33.65
N VAL A 493 -2.93 8.09 -33.90
CA VAL A 493 -3.85 7.16 -34.57
C VAL A 493 -3.83 7.49 -36.06
N GLU A 494 -3.55 6.49 -36.89
CA GLU A 494 -3.42 6.64 -38.34
C GLU A 494 -2.56 7.86 -38.73
N PRO A 495 -1.29 7.93 -38.26
CA PRO A 495 -0.45 9.12 -38.44
C PRO A 495 -0.31 9.48 -39.93
N GLU A 496 -0.32 10.78 -40.22
CA GLU A 496 0.02 11.31 -41.54
C GLU A 496 1.41 10.86 -41.98
N LEU A 497 1.65 10.80 -43.29
CA LEU A 497 2.87 10.21 -43.86
C LEU A 497 4.15 10.88 -43.35
N ASP A 498 4.14 12.18 -43.12
CA ASP A 498 5.28 12.94 -42.60
C ASP A 498 5.59 12.60 -41.13
N ILE A 499 4.57 12.48 -40.28
CA ILE A 499 4.70 12.04 -38.89
C ILE A 499 5.17 10.58 -38.85
N LEU A 500 4.61 9.72 -39.70
CA LEU A 500 4.99 8.32 -39.80
C LEU A 500 6.45 8.16 -40.21
N GLU A 501 6.95 8.91 -41.19
CA GLU A 501 8.36 8.90 -41.60
C GLU A 501 9.29 9.37 -40.48
N GLN A 502 8.90 10.41 -39.73
CA GLN A 502 9.66 10.90 -38.57
C GLN A 502 9.75 9.84 -37.46
N LEU A 503 8.63 9.21 -37.11
CA LEU A 503 8.57 8.18 -36.09
C LEU A 503 9.28 6.89 -36.53
N GLN A 504 9.19 6.52 -37.81
CA GLN A 504 9.98 5.40 -38.37
C GLN A 504 11.47 5.67 -38.25
N THR A 505 11.93 6.87 -38.62
CA THR A 505 13.33 7.28 -38.47
C THR A 505 13.77 7.22 -37.00
N LYS A 506 12.93 7.73 -36.07
CA LYS A 506 13.19 7.67 -34.63
C LYS A 506 13.27 6.22 -34.12
N ARG A 507 12.35 5.36 -34.56
CA ARG A 507 12.34 3.92 -34.23
C ARG A 507 13.58 3.20 -34.74
N GLU A 508 13.97 3.42 -35.98
CA GLU A 508 15.16 2.82 -36.58
C GLU A 508 16.43 3.25 -35.85
N ALA A 509 16.54 4.54 -35.51
CA ALA A 509 17.65 5.04 -34.70
C ALA A 509 17.71 4.40 -33.31
N TRP A 510 16.56 4.26 -32.64
CA TRP A 510 16.46 3.60 -31.33
C TRP A 510 16.82 2.11 -31.41
N GLN A 511 16.29 1.38 -32.39
CA GLN A 511 16.59 -0.04 -32.61
C GLN A 511 18.07 -0.25 -32.95
N ALA A 512 18.64 0.60 -33.82
CA ALA A 512 20.06 0.55 -34.16
C ALA A 512 20.94 0.82 -32.93
N ALA A 513 20.55 1.79 -32.08
CA ALA A 513 21.24 2.07 -30.83
C ALA A 513 21.22 0.86 -29.88
N GLN A 514 20.07 0.22 -29.68
CA GLN A 514 19.95 -0.99 -28.87
C GLN A 514 20.75 -2.17 -29.43
N GLN A 515 20.68 -2.42 -30.75
CA GLN A 515 21.47 -3.49 -31.38
C GLN A 515 22.97 -3.25 -31.21
N GLN A 516 23.42 -2.01 -31.37
CA GLN A 516 24.80 -1.63 -31.15
C GLN A 516 25.22 -1.79 -29.68
N ALA A 517 24.33 -1.42 -28.74
CA ALA A 517 24.53 -1.64 -27.32
C ALA A 517 24.71 -3.13 -27.00
N GLN A 518 23.81 -3.97 -27.53
CA GLN A 518 23.85 -5.42 -27.31
C GLN A 518 25.11 -6.05 -27.93
N ALA A 519 25.48 -5.65 -29.15
CA ALA A 519 26.67 -6.14 -29.84
C ALA A 519 27.97 -5.82 -29.08
N THR A 520 27.98 -4.73 -28.32
CA THR A 520 29.13 -4.29 -27.52
C THR A 520 29.00 -4.62 -26.03
N ALA A 521 27.87 -5.20 -25.60
CA ALA A 521 27.55 -5.41 -24.18
C ALA A 521 28.58 -6.28 -23.45
N HIS A 522 29.19 -7.26 -24.12
CA HIS A 522 30.23 -8.11 -23.53
C HIS A 522 31.63 -7.46 -23.47
N GLN A 523 31.81 -6.28 -24.07
CA GLN A 523 33.07 -5.56 -23.99
C GLN A 523 33.22 -4.89 -22.60
N PRO A 524 34.47 -4.65 -22.14
CA PRO A 524 34.70 -3.87 -20.92
C PRO A 524 34.19 -2.44 -21.11
N ALA A 525 33.55 -1.85 -20.10
CA ALA A 525 33.08 -0.46 -20.19
C ALA A 525 34.27 0.49 -20.01
N ILE A 526 34.67 1.13 -21.10
CA ILE A 526 35.86 2.00 -21.15
C ILE A 526 35.44 3.30 -21.84
N THR A 527 35.71 4.44 -21.19
CA THR A 527 35.48 5.78 -21.76
C THR A 527 36.31 5.99 -23.03
N SER A 528 35.94 6.97 -23.84
CA SER A 528 36.65 7.31 -25.10
C SER A 528 38.13 7.70 -24.87
N ASP A 529 38.48 8.13 -23.66
CA ASP A 529 39.83 8.47 -23.21
C ASP A 529 40.50 7.40 -22.32
N GLY A 530 39.90 6.20 -22.20
CA GLY A 530 40.57 5.01 -21.67
C GLY A 530 40.33 4.69 -20.18
N ARG A 531 39.44 5.39 -19.48
CA ARG A 531 39.06 5.06 -18.10
C ARG A 531 38.08 3.88 -18.12
N GLN A 532 38.50 2.76 -17.54
CA GLN A 532 37.64 1.61 -17.32
C GLN A 532 36.76 1.79 -16.08
N VAL A 533 35.49 1.38 -16.19
CA VAL A 533 34.51 1.33 -15.09
C VAL A 533 33.85 -0.05 -15.09
N SER A 534 33.61 -0.59 -13.91
CA SER A 534 32.90 -1.88 -13.78
C SER A 534 31.40 -1.66 -13.92
N VAL A 535 30.74 -2.45 -14.75
CA VAL A 535 29.26 -2.43 -14.87
C VAL A 535 28.73 -3.80 -14.46
N PHE A 536 28.07 -3.84 -13.32
CA PHE A 536 27.54 -5.04 -12.69
C PHE A 536 26.02 -5.04 -12.68
N ALA A 537 25.44 -6.18 -12.31
CA ALA A 537 24.03 -6.34 -12.10
C ALA A 537 23.68 -6.23 -10.61
N ASN A 538 22.59 -5.53 -10.32
CA ASN A 538 21.77 -5.85 -9.16
C ASN A 538 20.99 -7.14 -9.49
N ILE A 539 20.74 -8.03 -8.52
CA ILE A 539 19.84 -9.20 -8.69
C ILE A 539 19.01 -9.45 -7.41
N GLY A 540 17.83 -10.04 -7.58
CA GLY A 540 16.96 -10.48 -6.48
C GLY A 540 16.54 -11.95 -6.60
N SER A 541 16.93 -12.64 -7.67
CA SER A 541 16.61 -14.06 -7.91
C SER A 541 17.70 -14.77 -8.71
N ILE A 542 17.60 -16.10 -8.81
CA ILE A 542 18.49 -16.92 -9.64
C ILE A 542 18.26 -16.66 -11.15
N ASN A 543 17.03 -16.31 -11.56
CA ASN A 543 16.76 -16.03 -12.97
C ASN A 543 17.48 -14.75 -13.44
N ASP A 544 17.57 -13.75 -12.57
CA ASP A 544 18.21 -12.47 -12.90
C ASP A 544 19.69 -12.62 -13.24
N VAL A 545 20.40 -13.57 -12.60
CA VAL A 545 21.83 -13.76 -12.87
C VAL A 545 22.09 -14.28 -14.28
N GLN A 546 21.18 -15.09 -14.83
CA GLN A 546 21.30 -15.57 -16.21
C GLN A 546 21.11 -14.42 -17.21
N VAL A 547 20.10 -13.58 -16.97
CA VAL A 547 19.84 -12.38 -17.78
C VAL A 547 21.01 -11.39 -17.68
N ALA A 548 21.57 -11.21 -16.48
CA ALA A 548 22.73 -10.34 -16.26
C ALA A 548 23.95 -10.78 -17.08
N VAL A 549 24.30 -12.08 -17.04
CA VAL A 549 25.43 -12.61 -17.82
C VAL A 549 25.16 -12.49 -19.32
N ALA A 550 23.93 -12.77 -19.78
CA ALA A 550 23.53 -12.63 -21.17
C ALA A 550 23.63 -11.18 -21.68
N ASN A 551 23.35 -10.20 -20.81
CA ASN A 551 23.48 -8.77 -21.11
C ASN A 551 24.89 -8.21 -20.82
N GLY A 552 25.88 -9.07 -20.59
CA GLY A 552 27.28 -8.69 -20.50
C GLY A 552 27.71 -8.11 -19.15
N ALA A 553 27.01 -8.40 -18.05
CA ALA A 553 27.42 -8.00 -16.70
C ALA A 553 28.86 -8.44 -16.39
N GLY A 554 29.65 -7.54 -15.81
CA GLY A 554 30.99 -7.86 -15.31
C GLY A 554 30.98 -8.68 -14.01
N GLY A 555 29.81 -8.80 -13.37
CA GLY A 555 29.58 -9.43 -12.07
C GLY A 555 28.26 -8.96 -11.48
N VAL A 556 28.03 -9.28 -10.21
CA VAL A 556 26.88 -8.82 -9.42
C VAL A 556 27.37 -7.87 -8.34
N GLY A 557 26.93 -6.61 -8.40
CA GLY A 557 27.28 -5.56 -7.44
C GLY A 557 26.31 -5.47 -6.25
N LEU A 558 25.15 -6.12 -6.37
CA LEU A 558 24.18 -6.27 -5.30
C LEU A 558 23.31 -7.51 -5.50
N LEU A 559 23.49 -8.52 -4.65
CA LEU A 559 22.46 -9.53 -4.39
C LEU A 559 21.65 -9.09 -3.16
N ARG A 560 20.37 -8.76 -3.37
CA ARG A 560 19.39 -8.55 -2.31
C ARG A 560 19.01 -9.91 -1.72
N THR A 561 19.08 -10.10 -0.40
CA THR A 561 18.88 -11.41 0.24
C THR A 561 17.50 -11.56 0.89
N GLU A 562 16.70 -10.50 0.90
CA GLU A 562 15.41 -10.44 1.61
C GLU A 562 14.41 -11.47 1.07
N PHE A 563 14.46 -11.80 -0.23
CA PHE A 563 13.59 -12.81 -0.86
C PHE A 563 13.74 -14.21 -0.24
N LEU A 564 14.86 -14.52 0.43
CA LEU A 564 15.05 -15.79 1.14
C LEU A 564 14.27 -15.86 2.45
N TYR A 565 13.87 -14.71 2.99
CA TYR A 565 13.27 -14.55 4.31
C TYR A 565 11.78 -14.21 4.23
N LEU A 566 11.35 -13.49 3.20
CA LEU A 566 9.95 -13.12 3.00
C LEU A 566 9.09 -14.36 2.66
N ASP A 567 7.79 -14.27 2.94
CA ASP A 567 6.76 -15.28 2.60
C ASP A 567 6.98 -16.70 3.15
N ARG A 568 7.58 -16.78 4.33
CA ARG A 568 7.86 -18.04 5.05
C ARG A 568 7.32 -18.00 6.47
N THR A 569 7.14 -19.18 7.06
CA THR A 569 6.75 -19.34 8.48
C THR A 569 7.95 -19.54 9.42
N SER A 570 9.16 -19.62 8.88
CA SER A 570 10.41 -19.74 9.62
C SER A 570 11.58 -19.15 8.83
N ALA A 571 12.62 -18.72 9.55
CA ALA A 571 13.85 -18.23 8.94
C ALA A 571 14.51 -19.31 8.07
N PRO A 572 15.11 -18.94 6.92
CA PRO A 572 15.81 -19.88 6.06
C PRO A 572 17.03 -20.47 6.76
N THR A 573 17.20 -21.77 6.63
CA THR A 573 18.33 -22.51 7.19
C THR A 573 19.65 -22.19 6.47
N GLU A 574 20.78 -22.52 7.09
CA GLU A 574 22.11 -22.36 6.48
C GLU A 574 22.22 -23.09 5.13
N GLU A 575 21.65 -24.30 5.01
CA GLU A 575 21.71 -25.11 3.78
C GLU A 575 20.85 -24.51 2.65
N GLU A 576 19.68 -23.98 2.96
CA GLU A 576 18.83 -23.32 1.96
C GLU A 576 19.49 -22.05 1.41
N GLN A 577 20.07 -21.23 2.30
CA GLN A 577 20.81 -20.04 1.90
C GLN A 577 22.06 -20.42 1.07
N LEU A 578 22.81 -21.44 1.51
CA LEU A 578 23.98 -21.94 0.80
C LEU A 578 23.64 -22.38 -0.62
N ALA A 579 22.59 -23.18 -0.79
CA ALA A 579 22.17 -23.70 -2.08
C ALA A 579 21.90 -22.57 -3.09
N VAL A 580 21.24 -21.49 -2.63
CA VAL A 580 20.96 -20.33 -3.48
C VAL A 580 22.22 -19.55 -3.80
N TYR A 581 23.09 -19.27 -2.82
CA TYR A 581 24.33 -18.54 -3.05
C TYR A 581 25.28 -19.30 -3.98
N GLN A 582 25.37 -20.63 -3.85
CA GLN A 582 26.16 -21.49 -4.75
C GLN A 582 25.60 -21.47 -6.17
N ALA A 583 24.28 -21.65 -6.33
CA ALA A 583 23.66 -21.62 -7.66
C ALA A 583 23.94 -20.30 -8.41
N ILE A 584 23.89 -19.17 -7.70
CA ILE A 584 24.22 -17.86 -8.30
C ILE A 584 25.72 -17.76 -8.62
N ALA A 585 26.59 -18.18 -7.70
CA ALA A 585 28.04 -18.12 -7.87
C ALA A 585 28.54 -19.02 -9.02
N GLU A 586 27.91 -20.17 -9.23
CA GLU A 586 28.18 -21.09 -10.35
C GLU A 586 27.91 -20.42 -11.71
N VAL A 587 26.78 -19.71 -11.85
CA VAL A 587 26.46 -18.96 -13.08
C VAL A 587 27.45 -17.82 -13.34
N LEU A 588 27.95 -17.19 -12.28
CA LEU A 588 28.93 -16.09 -12.39
C LEU A 588 30.34 -16.56 -12.70
N GLU A 589 30.64 -17.84 -12.49
CA GLU A 589 31.96 -18.45 -12.65
C GLU A 589 33.02 -17.71 -11.81
N HIS A 590 33.87 -16.90 -12.46
CA HIS A 590 34.94 -16.12 -11.84
C HIS A 590 34.57 -14.65 -11.60
N ARG A 591 33.37 -14.22 -12.01
CA ARG A 591 32.91 -12.83 -11.82
C ARG A 591 32.56 -12.59 -10.34
N PRO A 592 32.75 -11.36 -9.83
CA PRO A 592 32.44 -11.04 -8.44
C PRO A 592 30.94 -11.13 -8.14
N LEU A 593 30.63 -11.59 -6.93
CA LEU A 593 29.28 -11.64 -6.36
C LEU A 593 29.28 -10.89 -5.02
N LEU A 594 28.69 -9.69 -5.00
CA LEU A 594 28.49 -8.90 -3.78
C LEU A 594 27.15 -9.27 -3.13
N ILE A 595 27.21 -9.98 -2.00
CA ILE A 595 26.01 -10.38 -1.25
C ILE A 595 25.76 -9.35 -0.15
N ARG A 596 24.62 -8.67 -0.22
CA ARG A 596 24.17 -7.80 0.87
C ARG A 596 23.55 -8.66 1.95
N THR A 597 24.05 -8.55 3.18
CA THR A 597 23.42 -9.22 4.31
C THR A 597 22.01 -8.67 4.54
N LEU A 598 21.18 -9.41 5.26
CA LEU A 598 19.76 -9.14 5.42
C LEU A 598 19.47 -7.66 5.76
N ASP A 599 18.75 -6.98 4.87
CA ASP A 599 18.24 -5.62 5.08
C ASP A 599 16.72 -5.65 5.27
N ILE A 600 16.33 -6.02 6.49
CA ILE A 600 14.92 -6.07 6.91
C ILE A 600 14.73 -5.25 8.19
N GLY A 601 13.52 -4.75 8.39
CA GLY A 601 13.08 -4.03 9.59
C GLY A 601 11.78 -3.27 9.29
N GLY A 602 11.12 -2.76 10.34
CA GLY A 602 9.90 -1.94 10.38
C GLY A 602 8.85 -2.00 9.24
N ASP A 603 9.22 -1.70 7.99
CA ASP A 603 8.38 -1.68 6.79
C ASP A 603 8.21 -3.07 6.16
N LYS A 604 9.10 -4.03 6.47
CA LYS A 604 9.07 -5.42 5.97
C LYS A 604 9.04 -6.40 7.14
N PRO A 605 7.90 -6.58 7.83
CA PRO A 605 7.84 -7.43 9.02
C PRO A 605 8.06 -8.91 8.66
N LEU A 606 8.83 -9.64 9.48
CA LEU A 606 8.98 -11.10 9.39
C LEU A 606 8.12 -11.76 10.47
N PRO A 607 6.94 -12.34 10.15
CA PRO A 607 5.96 -12.79 11.16
C PRO A 607 6.52 -13.80 12.17
N TYR A 608 7.50 -14.60 11.77
CA TYR A 608 8.12 -15.65 12.60
C TYR A 608 9.28 -15.15 13.46
N LEU A 609 9.79 -13.95 13.21
CA LEU A 609 10.76 -13.28 14.06
C LEU A 609 9.99 -12.32 14.95
N ARG A 610 9.93 -12.61 16.25
CA ARG A 610 9.19 -11.79 17.22
C ARG A 610 9.83 -10.40 17.37
N VAL A 611 9.50 -9.49 16.47
CA VAL A 611 9.80 -8.07 16.61
C VAL A 611 8.84 -7.52 17.68
N GLY A 612 9.31 -7.40 18.91
CA GLY A 612 8.48 -7.19 20.10
C GLY A 612 7.75 -5.85 20.20
N PHE A 613 7.84 -4.97 19.20
CA PHE A 613 7.17 -3.67 19.15
C PHE A 613 7.11 -3.15 17.71
N LEU A 614 6.04 -2.43 17.38
CA LEU A 614 5.93 -1.66 16.13
C LEU A 614 6.73 -0.36 16.28
N GLU A 615 7.52 -0.01 15.27
CA GLU A 615 8.33 1.21 15.28
C GLU A 615 7.56 2.39 14.69
N ALA A 616 7.65 3.56 15.33
CA ALA A 616 7.03 4.79 14.82
C ALA A 616 7.59 5.23 13.47
N ASN A 617 8.89 5.00 13.25
CA ASN A 617 9.60 5.36 12.03
C ASN A 617 10.46 4.17 11.57
N PRO A 618 9.86 3.18 10.87
CA PRO A 618 10.56 2.02 10.33
C PRO A 618 11.90 2.31 9.65
N PHE A 619 11.90 3.27 8.73
CA PHE A 619 13.11 3.65 7.99
C PHE A 619 14.22 4.23 8.87
N LEU A 620 13.88 4.80 10.03
CA LEU A 620 14.84 5.32 11.01
C LEU A 620 15.17 4.31 12.13
N GLY A 621 14.55 3.14 12.12
CA GLY A 621 14.49 2.22 13.25
C GLY A 621 15.45 1.03 13.20
N TRP A 622 14.98 -0.09 13.73
CA TRP A 622 15.66 -1.36 13.91
C TRP A 622 15.63 -2.18 12.62
N ARG A 623 16.39 -1.70 11.62
CA ARG A 623 16.55 -2.33 10.32
C ARG A 623 18.00 -2.61 9.93
N GLY A 624 18.19 -3.46 8.92
CA GLY A 624 19.49 -3.76 8.35
C GLY A 624 20.47 -4.33 9.36
N ILE A 625 21.69 -3.80 9.39
CA ILE A 625 22.72 -4.30 10.30
C ILE A 625 22.31 -4.23 11.78
N ARG A 626 21.45 -3.28 12.17
CA ARG A 626 20.99 -3.16 13.57
C ARG A 626 20.12 -4.33 13.97
N PHE A 627 19.26 -4.79 13.05
CA PHE A 627 18.47 -6.01 13.22
C PHE A 627 19.39 -7.23 13.35
N CYS A 628 20.38 -7.35 12.45
CA CYS A 628 21.35 -8.45 12.46
C CYS A 628 22.20 -8.49 13.75
N LEU A 629 22.68 -7.35 14.24
CA LEU A 629 23.43 -7.27 15.50
C LEU A 629 22.55 -7.54 16.72
N GLY A 630 21.26 -7.19 16.66
CA GLY A 630 20.28 -7.53 17.69
C GLY A 630 19.85 -9.00 17.67
N ASN A 631 20.03 -9.70 16.54
CA ASN A 631 19.72 -11.12 16.37
C ASN A 631 20.92 -11.90 15.82
N PRO A 632 21.99 -12.09 16.61
CA PRO A 632 23.24 -12.68 16.14
C PRO A 632 23.10 -14.08 15.53
N GLU A 633 22.15 -14.89 15.99
CA GLU A 633 21.91 -16.24 15.44
C GLU A 633 21.48 -16.19 13.97
N VAL A 634 20.51 -15.32 13.63
CA VAL A 634 20.04 -15.13 12.25
C VAL A 634 21.18 -14.63 11.37
N PHE A 635 21.93 -13.65 11.86
CA PHE A 635 23.04 -13.07 11.12
C PHE A 635 24.18 -14.08 10.92
N LYS A 636 24.53 -14.84 11.96
CA LYS A 636 25.58 -15.86 11.91
C LYS A 636 25.19 -17.01 10.97
N THR A 637 23.94 -17.46 10.96
CA THR A 637 23.44 -18.43 9.97
C THR A 637 23.69 -17.94 8.53
N GLN A 638 23.36 -16.69 8.24
CA GLN A 638 23.61 -16.10 6.91
C GLN A 638 25.11 -16.00 6.59
N LEU A 639 25.93 -15.51 7.52
CA LEU A 639 27.38 -15.38 7.31
C LEU A 639 28.05 -16.73 7.07
N ARG A 640 27.64 -17.78 7.79
CA ARG A 640 28.15 -19.15 7.59
C ARG A 640 27.79 -19.67 6.19
N ALA A 641 26.56 -19.46 5.73
CA ALA A 641 26.14 -19.82 4.37
C ALA A 641 26.97 -19.09 3.30
N ILE A 642 27.20 -17.78 3.46
CA ILE A 642 28.02 -16.99 2.54
C ILE A 642 29.48 -17.48 2.50
N LEU A 643 30.08 -17.74 3.67
CA LEU A 643 31.44 -18.27 3.79
C LEU A 643 31.58 -19.64 3.11
N ARG A 644 30.60 -20.53 3.30
CA ARG A 644 30.59 -21.86 2.65
C ARG A 644 30.46 -21.76 1.14
N ALA A 645 29.66 -20.81 0.64
CA ALA A 645 29.50 -20.57 -0.79
C ALA A 645 30.75 -19.99 -1.46
N SER A 646 31.68 -19.39 -0.70
CA SER A 646 32.80 -18.63 -1.27
C SER A 646 33.92 -19.51 -1.84
N VAL A 647 33.88 -20.83 -1.65
CA VAL A 647 34.94 -21.73 -2.12
C VAL A 647 34.95 -21.77 -3.64
N GLY A 648 36.03 -21.28 -4.25
CA GLY A 648 36.19 -21.26 -5.72
C GLY A 648 35.52 -20.09 -6.45
N HIS A 649 34.87 -19.19 -5.71
CA HIS A 649 34.11 -18.07 -6.28
C HIS A 649 34.54 -16.73 -5.66
N GLN A 650 34.39 -15.63 -6.41
CA GLN A 650 34.72 -14.28 -5.93
C GLN A 650 33.56 -13.64 -5.16
N ILE A 651 33.21 -14.21 -4.01
CA ILE A 651 32.13 -13.68 -3.18
C ILE A 651 32.66 -12.56 -2.27
N LYS A 652 31.86 -11.51 -2.08
CA LYS A 652 32.11 -10.42 -1.14
C LYS A 652 30.88 -10.19 -0.27
N ILE A 653 31.08 -9.77 0.97
CA ILE A 653 30.00 -9.44 1.92
C ILE A 653 29.81 -7.93 1.95
N MET A 654 28.57 -7.46 1.91
CA MET A 654 28.22 -6.06 2.06
C MET A 654 27.21 -5.87 3.20
N LEU A 655 27.52 -4.97 4.14
CA LEU A 655 26.66 -4.68 5.29
C LEU A 655 25.75 -3.45 5.00
N PRO A 656 24.42 -3.56 5.12
CA PRO A 656 23.48 -2.45 4.95
C PRO A 656 23.36 -1.57 6.21
N MET A 657 22.83 -0.36 6.05
CA MET A 657 22.39 0.56 7.12
C MET A 657 23.47 0.92 8.16
N ILE A 658 24.74 0.84 7.77
CA ILE A 658 25.86 1.21 8.63
C ILE A 658 25.82 2.71 8.89
N ALA A 659 25.81 3.10 10.17
CA ALA A 659 25.86 4.49 10.59
C ALA A 659 27.19 4.84 11.28
N THR A 660 27.85 3.84 11.88
CA THR A 660 29.01 4.02 12.76
C THR A 660 30.08 2.95 12.53
N VAL A 661 31.33 3.28 12.89
CA VAL A 661 32.47 2.34 12.85
C VAL A 661 32.26 1.16 13.81
N THR A 662 31.57 1.39 14.93
CA THR A 662 31.31 0.35 15.94
C THR A 662 30.45 -0.78 15.39
N GLU A 663 29.44 -0.47 14.57
CA GLU A 663 28.60 -1.48 13.91
C GLU A 663 29.43 -2.37 12.97
N VAL A 664 30.34 -1.79 12.18
CA VAL A 664 31.25 -2.54 11.32
C VAL A 664 32.13 -3.50 12.13
N ARG A 665 32.73 -3.02 13.22
CA ARG A 665 33.58 -3.85 14.09
C ARG A 665 32.80 -4.97 14.76
N ALA A 666 31.57 -4.70 15.21
CA ALA A 666 30.70 -5.72 15.79
C ALA A 666 30.33 -6.79 14.75
N ALA A 667 29.99 -6.39 13.52
CA ALA A 667 29.70 -7.32 12.43
C ALA A 667 30.91 -8.20 12.08
N LYS A 668 32.11 -7.60 12.02
CA LYS A 668 33.37 -8.34 11.81
C LYS A 668 33.68 -9.33 12.92
N ALA A 669 33.33 -9.02 14.17
CA ALA A 669 33.51 -9.95 15.29
C ALA A 669 32.64 -11.21 15.10
N ILE A 670 31.36 -11.05 14.75
CA ILE A 670 30.45 -12.17 14.48
C ILE A 670 30.90 -12.97 13.25
N LEU A 671 31.41 -12.30 12.21
CA LEU A 671 32.03 -12.98 11.06
C LEU A 671 33.23 -13.83 11.49
N GLY A 672 34.10 -13.31 12.37
CA GLY A 672 35.24 -14.05 12.92
C GLY A 672 34.81 -15.28 13.73
N GLU A 673 33.71 -15.19 14.49
CA GLU A 673 33.11 -16.34 15.17
C GLU A 673 32.63 -17.40 14.18
N ALA A 674 31.88 -17.01 13.14
CA ALA A 674 31.42 -17.92 12.09
C ALA A 674 32.59 -18.64 11.39
N GLN A 675 33.67 -17.92 11.08
CA GLN A 675 34.89 -18.49 10.51
C GLN A 675 35.56 -19.50 11.47
N ALA A 676 35.62 -19.19 12.77
CA ALA A 676 36.19 -20.09 13.77
C ALA A 676 35.38 -21.38 13.92
N GLU A 677 34.06 -21.28 13.93
CA GLU A 677 33.15 -22.42 13.99
C GLU A 677 33.26 -23.31 12.75
N LEU A 678 33.28 -22.73 11.54
CA LEU A 678 33.48 -23.49 10.30
C LEU A 678 34.85 -24.19 10.27
N LYS A 679 35.90 -23.50 10.73
CA LYS A 679 37.24 -24.07 10.85
C LYS A 679 37.28 -25.24 11.83
N GLN A 680 36.61 -25.12 12.98
CA GLN A 680 36.49 -26.20 13.97
C GLN A 680 35.70 -27.39 13.41
N ALA A 681 34.67 -27.14 12.60
CA ALA A 681 33.89 -28.17 11.92
C ALA A 681 34.60 -28.79 10.70
N GLY A 682 35.77 -28.28 10.29
CA GLY A 682 36.51 -28.76 9.13
C GLY A 682 35.86 -28.40 7.78
N ILE A 683 34.99 -27.39 7.75
CA ILE A 683 34.28 -26.95 6.55
C ILE A 683 35.13 -25.87 5.85
N PRO A 684 35.46 -26.01 4.56
CA PRO A 684 36.26 -25.03 3.82
C PRO A 684 35.47 -23.75 3.54
N PHE A 685 36.18 -22.62 3.54
CA PHE A 685 35.68 -21.29 3.17
C PHE A 685 36.86 -20.39 2.75
N ASP A 686 36.59 -19.25 2.11
CA ASP A 686 37.62 -18.23 1.84
C ASP A 686 37.88 -17.37 3.09
N ALA A 687 39.02 -17.58 3.73
CA ALA A 687 39.43 -16.79 4.89
C ALA A 687 39.77 -15.33 4.54
N GLY A 688 40.04 -15.03 3.27
CA GLY A 688 40.34 -13.69 2.75
C GLY A 688 39.12 -12.95 2.18
N ILE A 689 37.91 -13.47 2.41
CA ILE A 689 36.67 -12.89 1.90
C ILE A 689 36.59 -11.39 2.21
N LYS A 690 36.24 -10.61 1.19
CA LYS A 690 36.19 -9.15 1.28
C LYS A 690 34.90 -8.67 1.91
N ILE A 691 35.00 -7.68 2.77
CA ILE A 691 33.85 -7.08 3.45
C ILE A 691 33.78 -5.59 3.21
N GLY A 692 32.65 -5.14 2.68
CA GLY A 692 32.33 -3.74 2.41
C GLY A 692 31.08 -3.31 3.15
N ILE A 693 30.71 -2.05 2.94
CA ILE A 693 29.46 -1.49 3.48
C ILE A 693 28.68 -0.79 2.39
N MET A 694 27.36 -0.80 2.55
CA MET A 694 26.50 0.11 1.83
C MET A 694 26.55 1.48 2.50
N VAL A 695 26.98 2.50 1.76
CA VAL A 695 27.00 3.90 2.22
C VAL A 695 25.68 4.54 1.83
N GLU A 696 24.73 4.45 2.74
CA GLU A 696 23.35 4.92 2.52
C GLU A 696 22.83 5.79 3.66
N VAL A 697 23.59 5.93 4.76
CA VAL A 697 23.25 6.80 5.88
C VAL A 697 24.14 8.06 5.84
N PRO A 698 23.61 9.29 6.03
CA PRO A 698 24.42 10.51 6.00
C PRO A 698 25.59 10.50 7.00
N SER A 699 25.44 9.86 8.16
CA SER A 699 26.52 9.70 9.12
C SER A 699 27.66 8.83 8.59
N ALA A 700 27.38 7.84 7.74
CA ALA A 700 28.40 7.04 7.08
C ALA A 700 29.19 7.87 6.06
N VAL A 701 28.53 8.78 5.34
CA VAL A 701 29.21 9.74 4.45
C VAL A 701 30.12 10.68 5.24
N ALA A 702 29.60 11.25 6.33
CA ALA A 702 30.36 12.12 7.23
C ALA A 702 31.58 11.40 7.85
N MET A 703 31.46 10.10 8.10
CA MET A 703 32.50 9.25 8.69
C MET A 703 33.24 8.39 7.67
N ALA A 704 33.08 8.64 6.37
CA ALA A 704 33.55 7.76 5.30
C ALA A 704 35.06 7.49 5.38
N GLU A 705 35.87 8.49 5.73
CA GLU A 705 37.32 8.31 5.90
C GLU A 705 37.68 7.30 6.99
N ARG A 706 36.92 7.28 8.10
CA ARG A 706 37.14 6.33 9.20
C ARG A 706 36.61 4.96 8.84
N LEU A 707 35.42 4.89 8.24
CA LEU A 707 34.84 3.64 7.77
C LEU A 707 35.71 2.97 6.71
N ALA A 708 36.34 3.73 5.82
CA ALA A 708 37.18 3.21 4.74
C ALA A 708 38.44 2.51 5.26
N THR A 709 38.93 2.85 6.45
CA THR A 709 40.04 2.12 7.09
C THR A 709 39.63 0.76 7.65
N GLU A 710 38.32 0.51 7.76
CA GLU A 710 37.76 -0.68 8.39
C GLU A 710 37.13 -1.64 7.38
N VAL A 711 37.09 -1.32 6.08
CA VAL A 711 36.40 -2.13 5.06
C VAL A 711 37.21 -2.20 3.76
N ASP A 712 36.89 -3.14 2.88
CA ASP A 712 37.59 -3.35 1.62
C ASP A 712 37.01 -2.57 0.43
N PHE A 713 35.75 -2.13 0.52
CA PHE A 713 35.05 -1.36 -0.52
C PHE A 713 33.81 -0.65 0.04
N PHE A 714 33.31 0.34 -0.72
CA PHE A 714 32.01 0.96 -0.51
C PHE A 714 31.08 0.69 -1.69
N SER A 715 29.78 0.61 -1.42
CA SER A 715 28.73 0.73 -2.44
C SER A 715 27.69 1.74 -1.98
N ILE A 716 27.36 2.72 -2.81
CA ILE A 716 26.42 3.78 -2.44
C ILE A 716 25.00 3.32 -2.75
N GLY A 717 24.15 3.27 -1.72
CA GLY A 717 22.72 3.04 -1.85
C GLY A 717 21.98 4.38 -1.99
N THR A 718 21.86 4.91 -3.22
CA THR A 718 21.28 6.25 -3.41
C THR A 718 19.80 6.36 -3.05
N ASN A 719 19.09 5.24 -3.07
CA ASN A 719 17.68 5.16 -2.70
C ASN A 719 17.48 5.60 -1.23
N ASP A 720 18.14 4.92 -0.29
CA ASP A 720 18.13 5.27 1.13
C ASP A 720 18.91 6.57 1.42
N LEU A 721 20.05 6.79 0.74
CA LEU A 721 20.84 8.01 0.94
C LEU A 721 20.05 9.28 0.61
N SER A 722 19.35 9.31 -0.53
CA SER A 722 18.54 10.47 -0.91
C SER A 722 17.41 10.70 0.09
N GLN A 723 16.74 9.63 0.53
CA GLN A 723 15.70 9.70 1.55
C GLN A 723 16.20 10.34 2.86
N TYR A 724 17.34 9.88 3.41
CA TYR A 724 17.84 10.42 4.67
C TYR A 724 18.51 11.79 4.53
N VAL A 725 19.18 12.07 3.41
CA VAL A 725 19.78 13.40 3.16
C VAL A 725 18.69 14.45 2.99
N MET A 726 17.63 14.12 2.28
CA MET A 726 16.51 15.03 2.01
C MET A 726 15.45 15.01 3.11
N ALA A 727 15.58 14.09 4.08
CA ALA A 727 14.59 13.82 5.12
C ALA A 727 13.16 13.63 4.55
N GLY A 728 13.08 12.97 3.39
CA GLY A 728 11.83 12.68 2.71
C GLY A 728 11.66 11.18 2.55
N ASP A 729 10.55 10.63 3.01
CA ASP A 729 10.19 9.25 2.74
C ASP A 729 9.71 9.13 1.29
N ARG A 730 10.42 8.36 0.46
CA ARG A 730 10.06 8.15 -0.95
C ARG A 730 8.71 7.47 -1.13
N THR A 731 8.26 6.76 -0.11
CA THR A 731 6.96 6.09 -0.08
C THR A 731 5.83 7.01 0.37
N ASN A 732 6.16 8.22 0.83
CA ASN A 732 5.21 9.23 1.20
C ASN A 732 5.01 10.21 0.02
N PRO A 733 3.86 10.16 -0.69
CA PRO A 733 3.64 10.96 -1.90
C PRO A 733 3.70 12.48 -1.68
N ARG A 734 3.62 12.95 -0.42
CA ARG A 734 3.72 14.38 -0.09
C ARG A 734 5.12 14.95 -0.18
N VAL A 735 6.10 14.10 0.06
CA VAL A 735 7.52 14.47 0.18
C VAL A 735 8.40 13.68 -0.78
N ALA A 736 7.84 12.71 -1.50
CA ALA A 736 8.55 11.94 -2.51
C ALA A 736 9.21 12.83 -3.57
N ASN A 737 8.61 13.99 -3.90
CA ASN A 737 9.20 14.99 -4.79
C ASN A 737 10.50 15.64 -4.27
N LEU A 738 10.76 15.58 -2.95
CA LEU A 738 12.03 16.01 -2.36
C LEU A 738 13.13 14.97 -2.55
N VAL A 739 12.75 13.70 -2.73
CA VAL A 739 13.66 12.56 -2.80
C VAL A 739 14.12 12.37 -4.23
N ASP A 740 15.04 13.22 -4.67
CA ASP A 740 15.65 13.14 -5.99
C ASP A 740 17.16 12.89 -5.86
N ALA A 741 17.62 11.76 -6.39
CA ALA A 741 19.03 11.38 -6.32
C ALA A 741 19.95 12.28 -7.17
N LEU A 742 19.41 13.03 -8.14
CA LEU A 742 20.14 14.08 -8.87
C LEU A 742 20.23 15.40 -8.11
N HIS A 743 19.62 15.51 -6.92
CA HIS A 743 19.72 16.72 -6.12
C HIS A 743 21.20 17.00 -5.75
N PRO A 744 21.69 18.25 -5.90
CA PRO A 744 23.10 18.59 -5.63
C PRO A 744 23.59 18.20 -4.23
N ALA A 745 22.72 18.19 -3.22
CA ALA A 745 23.06 17.71 -1.88
C ALA A 745 23.46 16.22 -1.88
N VAL A 746 22.71 15.38 -2.58
CA VAL A 746 22.99 13.94 -2.72
C VAL A 746 24.25 13.72 -3.55
N LEU A 747 24.40 14.43 -4.67
CA LEU A 747 25.60 14.35 -5.52
C LEU A 747 26.88 14.75 -4.75
N ARG A 748 26.82 15.74 -3.86
CA ARG A 748 27.94 16.11 -2.98
C ARG A 748 28.28 14.99 -1.99
N MET A 749 27.28 14.29 -1.46
CA MET A 749 27.48 13.13 -0.58
C MET A 749 28.12 11.94 -1.33
N VAL A 750 27.70 11.71 -2.58
CA VAL A 750 28.34 10.74 -3.48
C VAL A 750 29.81 11.11 -3.67
N LYS A 751 30.11 12.35 -4.06
CA LYS A 751 31.49 12.84 -4.24
C LYS A 751 32.34 12.64 -3.00
N GLN A 752 31.85 13.06 -1.84
CA GLN A 752 32.57 12.92 -0.57
C GLN A 752 32.90 11.46 -0.25
N THR A 753 31.97 10.54 -0.52
CA THR A 753 32.17 9.10 -0.31
C THR A 753 33.24 8.54 -1.25
N VAL A 754 33.20 8.91 -2.53
CA VAL A 754 34.20 8.50 -3.53
C VAL A 754 35.59 9.00 -3.14
N GLU A 755 35.73 10.29 -2.82
CA GLU A 755 37.00 10.88 -2.40
C GLU A 755 37.57 10.22 -1.14
N ALA A 756 36.72 9.88 -0.17
CA ALA A 756 37.13 9.19 1.04
C ALA A 756 37.61 7.75 0.77
N GLY A 757 36.87 7.00 -0.05
CA GLY A 757 37.24 5.63 -0.44
C GLY A 757 38.56 5.59 -1.22
N HIS A 758 38.71 6.45 -2.23
CA HIS A 758 39.94 6.56 -3.01
C HIS A 758 41.16 6.95 -2.18
N ARG A 759 40.98 7.86 -1.20
CA ARG A 759 42.06 8.25 -0.30
C ARG A 759 42.54 7.10 0.61
N ALA A 760 41.64 6.17 0.94
CA ALA A 760 41.96 4.95 1.66
C ALA A 760 42.45 3.80 0.74
N GLY A 761 42.39 3.99 -0.59
CA GLY A 761 42.78 2.99 -1.57
C GLY A 761 41.75 1.88 -1.81
N ILE A 762 40.47 2.12 -1.47
CA ILE A 762 39.37 1.18 -1.71
C ILE A 762 38.48 1.66 -2.86
N SER A 763 37.83 0.71 -3.54
CA SER A 763 36.90 1.00 -4.64
C SER A 763 35.55 1.47 -4.12
N VAL A 764 34.89 2.36 -4.87
CA VAL A 764 33.53 2.84 -4.56
C VAL A 764 32.59 2.56 -5.73
N GLY A 765 31.55 1.78 -5.45
CA GLY A 765 30.46 1.48 -6.36
C GLY A 765 29.17 2.22 -6.03
N LEU A 766 28.16 2.06 -6.89
CA LEU A 766 26.79 2.55 -6.67
C LEU A 766 25.78 1.52 -7.16
N CYS A 767 24.82 1.14 -6.31
CA CYS A 767 23.80 0.12 -6.63
C CYS A 767 22.35 0.62 -6.52
N GLY A 768 22.14 1.91 -6.24
CA GLY A 768 20.81 2.53 -6.30
C GLY A 768 20.37 2.87 -7.72
N GLU A 769 19.11 3.27 -7.89
CA GLU A 769 18.48 3.50 -9.21
C GLU A 769 19.19 4.58 -10.04
N LEU A 770 19.86 5.52 -9.37
CA LEU A 770 20.67 6.55 -10.03
C LEU A 770 21.76 5.96 -10.96
N ALA A 771 22.27 4.74 -10.69
CA ALA A 771 23.24 4.09 -11.57
C ALA A 771 22.67 3.76 -12.95
N ALA A 772 21.36 3.55 -13.05
CA ALA A 772 20.68 3.19 -14.30
C ALA A 772 20.15 4.41 -15.05
N ASP A 773 20.25 5.62 -14.48
CA ASP A 773 19.82 6.85 -15.14
C ASP A 773 20.85 7.29 -16.21
N PRO A 774 20.46 7.36 -17.49
CA PRO A 774 21.35 7.80 -18.57
C PRO A 774 21.91 9.22 -18.39
N LEU A 775 21.15 10.13 -17.76
CA LEU A 775 21.59 11.49 -17.45
C LEU A 775 22.64 11.49 -16.34
N ALA A 776 22.45 10.62 -15.34
CA ALA A 776 23.37 10.51 -14.22
C ALA A 776 24.71 9.89 -14.61
N THR A 777 24.75 9.02 -15.62
CA THR A 777 25.97 8.28 -16.02
C THR A 777 27.19 9.20 -16.17
N ALA A 778 27.06 10.32 -16.88
CA ALA A 778 28.16 11.27 -17.05
C ALA A 778 28.58 11.96 -15.74
N ILE A 779 27.61 12.30 -14.88
CA ILE A 779 27.89 12.88 -13.56
C ILE A 779 28.64 11.87 -12.71
N LEU A 780 28.15 10.63 -12.61
CA LEU A 780 28.73 9.57 -11.79
C LEU A 780 30.16 9.21 -12.21
N LEU A 781 30.44 9.14 -13.51
CA LEU A 781 31.79 9.01 -14.06
C LEU A 781 32.68 10.19 -13.65
N GLY A 782 32.17 11.41 -13.79
CA GLY A 782 32.89 12.63 -13.43
C GLY A 782 33.17 12.78 -11.94
N LEU A 783 32.32 12.22 -11.09
CA LEU A 783 32.52 12.11 -9.64
C LEU A 783 33.55 11.05 -9.25
N GLY A 784 33.94 10.16 -10.19
CA GLY A 784 35.01 9.19 -10.01
C GLY A 784 34.57 7.79 -9.57
N LEU A 785 33.30 7.41 -9.72
CA LEU A 785 32.85 6.05 -9.38
C LEU A 785 33.64 4.96 -10.14
N ASP A 786 33.91 3.85 -9.45
CA ASP A 786 34.65 2.71 -10.01
C ASP A 786 33.71 1.61 -10.54
N GLU A 787 32.49 1.54 -10.01
CA GLU A 787 31.52 0.49 -10.28
C GLU A 787 30.09 1.05 -10.33
N LEU A 788 29.33 0.66 -11.36
CA LEU A 788 27.90 0.91 -11.48
C LEU A 788 27.17 -0.44 -11.48
N SER A 789 26.26 -0.62 -10.54
CA SER A 789 25.45 -1.84 -10.43
C SER A 789 24.00 -1.49 -10.75
N VAL A 790 23.49 -2.03 -11.86
CA VAL A 790 22.21 -1.65 -12.48
C VAL A 790 21.29 -2.85 -12.68
N ASN A 791 20.04 -2.64 -13.09
CA ASN A 791 19.20 -3.77 -13.50
C ASN A 791 19.85 -4.50 -14.73
N PRO A 792 19.66 -5.82 -14.88
CA PRO A 792 20.27 -6.58 -15.98
C PRO A 792 19.98 -6.01 -17.38
N GLN A 793 18.80 -5.44 -17.60
CA GLN A 793 18.37 -4.94 -18.91
C GLN A 793 19.04 -3.62 -19.31
N SER A 794 19.48 -2.82 -18.35
CA SER A 794 20.12 -1.51 -18.62
C SER A 794 21.62 -1.62 -18.88
N ILE A 795 22.25 -2.78 -18.61
CA ILE A 795 23.69 -2.98 -18.76
C ILE A 795 24.21 -2.62 -20.16
N PRO A 796 23.59 -3.07 -21.26
CA PRO A 796 24.06 -2.74 -22.61
C PRO A 796 24.05 -1.24 -22.87
N ALA A 797 22.95 -0.56 -22.52
CA ALA A 797 22.78 0.87 -22.73
C ALA A 797 23.77 1.70 -21.89
N ILE A 798 23.98 1.35 -20.62
CA ILE A 798 24.94 2.02 -19.73
C ILE A 798 26.37 1.84 -20.25
N LYS A 799 26.76 0.64 -20.69
CA LYS A 799 28.08 0.41 -21.29
C LYS A 799 28.29 1.22 -22.55
N GLN A 800 27.31 1.22 -23.45
CA GLN A 800 27.36 2.03 -24.67
C GLN A 800 27.49 3.51 -24.34
N ARG A 801 26.77 4.00 -23.32
CA ARG A 801 26.87 5.39 -22.87
C ARG A 801 28.25 5.72 -22.33
N ILE A 802 28.86 4.85 -21.53
CA ILE A 802 30.23 5.00 -21.03
C ILE A 802 31.22 5.12 -22.20
N HIS A 803 31.08 4.28 -23.24
CA HIS A 803 31.94 4.33 -24.42
C HIS A 803 31.89 5.65 -25.20
N GLN A 804 30.78 6.37 -25.12
CA GLN A 804 30.58 7.65 -25.82
C GLN A 804 31.09 8.85 -25.02
N LEU A 805 31.43 8.67 -23.75
CA LEU A 805 31.85 9.74 -22.85
C LEU A 805 33.36 9.73 -22.67
N SER A 806 33.97 10.92 -22.54
CA SER A 806 35.32 11.05 -21.97
C SER A 806 35.23 11.35 -20.47
N LEU A 807 36.27 10.99 -19.72
CA LEU A 807 36.37 11.34 -18.30
C LEU A 807 36.45 12.86 -18.11
N ALA A 808 37.18 13.57 -18.99
CA ALA A 808 37.33 15.02 -18.91
C ALA A 808 35.98 15.77 -19.06
N GLU A 809 35.16 15.40 -20.05
CA GLU A 809 33.81 15.98 -20.24
C GLU A 809 32.90 15.62 -19.06
N SER A 810 32.96 14.37 -18.59
CA SER A 810 32.19 13.90 -17.45
C SER A 810 32.51 14.69 -16.17
N GLN A 811 33.79 14.99 -15.92
CA GLN A 811 34.25 15.81 -14.79
C GLN A 811 33.74 17.26 -14.88
N ALA A 812 33.71 17.84 -16.08
CA ALA A 812 33.15 19.17 -16.30
C ALA A 812 31.64 19.20 -16.00
N ILE A 813 30.89 18.22 -16.53
CA ILE A 813 29.45 18.07 -16.28
C ILE A 813 29.18 17.88 -14.78
N ALA A 814 29.91 16.99 -14.11
CA ALA A 814 29.77 16.76 -12.68
C ALA A 814 30.05 18.03 -11.86
N THR A 815 31.07 18.81 -12.24
CA THR A 815 31.39 20.09 -11.57
C THR A 815 30.24 21.09 -11.70
N SER A 816 29.66 21.22 -12.90
CA SER A 816 28.48 22.08 -13.13
C SER A 816 27.25 21.58 -12.38
N ALA A 817 26.99 20.28 -12.35
CA ALA A 817 25.86 19.69 -11.63
C ALA A 817 25.93 19.96 -10.11
N LEU A 818 27.13 19.87 -9.52
CA LEU A 818 27.35 20.16 -8.10
C LEU A 818 27.13 21.63 -7.72
N GLN A 819 27.14 22.55 -8.70
CA GLN A 819 26.92 23.99 -8.49
C GLN A 819 25.46 24.43 -8.64
N GLN A 820 24.58 23.55 -9.10
CA GLN A 820 23.15 23.86 -9.22
C GLN A 820 22.47 23.93 -7.85
N ASP A 821 21.27 24.51 -7.82
CA ASP A 821 20.45 24.65 -6.61
C ASP A 821 19.37 23.56 -6.50
N SER A 822 19.06 22.84 -7.60
CA SER A 822 18.00 21.83 -7.64
C SER A 822 18.27 20.70 -8.62
N ALA A 823 17.60 19.55 -8.43
CA ALA A 823 17.66 18.42 -9.36
C ALA A 823 17.09 18.76 -10.75
N GLN A 824 16.11 19.67 -10.83
CA GLN A 824 15.58 20.14 -12.11
C GLN A 824 16.66 20.88 -12.92
N GLN A 825 17.37 21.82 -12.29
CA GLN A 825 18.48 22.53 -12.94
C GLN A 825 19.62 21.59 -13.36
N VAL A 826 19.89 20.53 -12.57
CA VAL A 826 20.84 19.49 -12.98
C VAL A 826 20.40 18.80 -14.27
N ARG A 827 19.11 18.48 -14.43
CA ARG A 827 18.59 17.91 -15.68
C ARG A 827 18.63 18.91 -16.84
N GLU A 828 18.42 20.19 -16.59
CA GLU A 828 18.48 21.26 -17.61
C GLU A 828 19.88 21.41 -18.24
N LEU A 829 20.94 20.96 -17.57
CA LEU A 829 22.30 20.91 -18.14
C LEU A 829 22.40 19.99 -19.38
N PHE A 830 21.45 19.08 -19.56
CA PHE A 830 21.45 18.11 -20.67
C PHE A 830 20.43 18.46 -21.77
N THR A 831 19.49 19.36 -21.52
CA THR A 831 18.47 19.79 -22.50
C THR A 831 18.89 21.00 -23.32
N HIS A 832 19.83 21.80 -22.82
CA HIS A 832 20.41 22.92 -23.55
C HIS A 832 21.92 22.69 -23.73
N PRO A 833 22.40 22.45 -24.97
CA PRO A 833 23.84 22.48 -25.21
C PRO A 833 24.34 23.88 -24.83
N HIS A 834 25.27 23.95 -23.86
CA HIS A 834 25.95 25.20 -23.57
C HIS A 834 26.59 25.74 -24.87
N PRO A 835 26.48 27.06 -25.14
CA PRO A 835 27.05 27.69 -26.32
C PRO A 835 28.57 27.61 -26.40
#